data_AF-A0A5D9C3V0-F1
#
_entry.id   AF-A0A5D9C3V0-F1
#
_cell.length_a   1.000
_cell.length_b   1.000
_cell.length_c   1.000
_cell.angle_alpha   90.00
_cell.angle_beta   90.00
_cell.angle_gamma   90.00
#
_symmetry.space_group_name_H-M   'P 1'
#
loop_
_entity.id
_entity.type
_entity.pdbx_description
1 polymer ?
#
loop_
_entity_poly.entity_id
_entity_poly.type
_entity_poly.pdbx_seq_one_letter_code
_entity_poly.pdbx_strand_id
1 'polypeptide(L)'
;MTKHVKIVLSGSRDIPFNQLVLSQANVRRVKAGVSIDALAADIARRGLLQSLTVRAQRDAEGNETGLFEVPAGGRRFRALEKLVKQRRMAKTEPVPCIVRDDDQISAEEDSLAENVHREALHPLDQFRAMQQLVTQGTDVETIAATFMVTPAVVKQRLRLASVSPKLHEVYAEDGMTLEQLMAFSVSEDHERQEQVWDMLQSSYNQQPYMIRSKLTEQSVRATDKRVRFVGLDAYVAAGGYVLRDLFEDDQGGWLQDVALLDRMVEEKLKAEGARIGEEGWKWVAVAVDFPYDYDEDMRIIDGDQPEMTEADEARLAALREEAEALEEEWSGAADVPDEVDARVTAIDEEISAIVSRPLVYQPTEMARAGVFVSIDSDGSLYIERGYVRPEDEPAQEPAEAAEQDVELPADDQRETEDGGARPAIVTNGGAPGAVDPGEEDEQDDLLRPLPDRLVTELTTHRTLALRNAVASHPQVAFAAVLHALALDTFYHYSSGTSCVEISVRGGSLGTHAPGMGDSASARAIDQRHESWAERLPDQPQDLWDVLIALSAEDQAALFAHCASFGINAVWEPANRYNDGRVSARTVSGRIEHSHVLGRAAALDMVAAGWTATVDNYLGRVTKARILSAVDEAKGAEAAARLSGLKKPEMAKEAESLLADSGWLAEPLRTPALEAVEEPAAIDGELVVEPEAAQEHDGLEDEESLAIAAE
;
A
#
# COMPACT_ATOMS: atom_id res chain seq x y z
N MET A 1 28.45 40.57 -58.46
CA MET A 1 27.06 40.48 -58.97
C MET A 1 26.84 39.09 -59.55
N THR A 2 26.39 38.15 -58.74
CA THR A 2 25.87 36.86 -59.23
C THR A 2 24.59 37.13 -60.04
N LYS A 3 24.52 36.60 -61.26
CA LYS A 3 23.37 36.78 -62.14
C LYS A 3 22.25 35.90 -61.58
N HIS A 4 21.22 36.48 -60.96
CA HIS A 4 20.07 35.71 -60.46
C HIS A 4 19.44 34.95 -61.62
N VAL A 5 19.53 33.62 -61.59
CA VAL A 5 18.83 32.73 -62.52
C VAL A 5 17.34 32.80 -62.17
N LYS A 6 16.49 33.00 -63.18
CA LYS A 6 15.03 32.97 -62.97
C LYS A 6 14.60 31.52 -62.78
N ILE A 7 13.95 31.25 -61.65
CA ILE A 7 13.37 29.93 -61.36
C ILE A 7 12.16 29.72 -62.27
N VAL A 8 12.02 28.51 -62.82
CA VAL A 8 10.83 28.04 -63.53
C VAL A 8 10.18 26.96 -62.67
N LEU A 9 8.87 27.07 -62.44
CA LEU A 9 8.14 26.09 -61.64
C LEU A 9 7.75 24.88 -62.49
N SER A 10 7.81 23.69 -61.89
CA SER A 10 7.34 22.43 -62.49
C SER A 10 5.83 22.50 -62.81
N GLY A 11 5.46 22.05 -64.01
CA GLY A 11 4.07 22.07 -64.47
C GLY A 11 3.21 20.98 -63.84
N SER A 12 1.92 21.28 -63.63
CA SER A 12 0.91 20.26 -63.36
C SER A 12 0.45 19.60 -64.66
N ARG A 13 0.28 18.27 -64.64
CA ARG A 13 -0.24 17.50 -65.76
C ARG A 13 -1.03 16.31 -65.24
N ASP A 14 -2.21 16.08 -65.79
CA ASP A 14 -3.01 14.90 -65.49
C ASP A 14 -2.49 13.69 -66.27
N ILE A 15 -2.24 12.59 -65.57
CA ILE A 15 -1.63 11.38 -66.13
C ILE A 15 -2.54 10.19 -65.82
N PRO A 16 -2.99 9.39 -66.82
CA PRO A 16 -3.74 8.16 -66.60
C PRO A 16 -3.04 7.24 -65.59
N PHE A 17 -3.77 6.73 -64.59
CA PHE A 17 -3.17 5.91 -63.52
C PHE A 17 -2.34 4.72 -64.05
N ASN A 18 -2.75 4.09 -65.16
CA ASN A 18 -2.02 2.99 -65.79
C ASN A 18 -0.70 3.37 -66.49
N GLN A 19 -0.31 4.64 -66.50
CA GLN A 19 1.00 5.14 -66.93
C GLN A 19 1.90 5.51 -65.74
N LEU A 20 1.39 5.44 -64.51
CA LEU A 20 2.12 5.72 -63.28
C LEU A 20 2.75 4.44 -62.70
N VAL A 21 4.02 4.50 -62.33
CA VAL A 21 4.77 3.40 -61.71
C VAL A 21 5.35 3.88 -60.38
N LEU A 22 5.25 3.08 -59.32
CA LEU A 22 5.86 3.45 -58.04
C LEU A 22 7.39 3.33 -58.13
N SER A 23 8.12 4.42 -57.86
CA SER A 23 9.59 4.41 -57.92
C SER A 23 10.22 3.69 -56.73
N GLN A 24 11.39 3.09 -56.94
CA GLN A 24 12.21 2.51 -55.87
C GLN A 24 12.94 3.59 -55.03
N ALA A 25 13.03 4.81 -55.55
CA ALA A 25 13.63 5.97 -54.87
C ALA A 25 12.81 6.52 -53.68
N ASN A 26 11.64 5.94 -53.38
CA ASN A 26 10.82 6.39 -52.25
C ASN A 26 11.49 6.06 -50.91
N VAL A 27 11.88 7.10 -50.15
CA VAL A 27 12.62 6.94 -48.89
C VAL A 27 11.76 6.41 -47.73
N ARG A 28 10.42 6.51 -47.79
CA ARG A 28 9.52 6.08 -46.71
C ARG A 28 9.26 4.57 -46.77
N ARG A 29 10.17 3.81 -46.14
CA ARG A 29 10.10 2.33 -46.06
C ARG A 29 9.26 1.81 -44.89
N VAL A 30 9.19 2.54 -43.76
CA VAL A 30 8.43 2.14 -42.56
C VAL A 30 6.94 2.46 -42.70
N LYS A 31 6.07 1.51 -42.34
CA LYS A 31 4.60 1.64 -42.40
C LYS A 31 4.02 2.28 -41.13
N ALA A 32 4.32 3.56 -40.89
CA ALA A 32 3.76 4.33 -39.77
C ALA A 32 2.69 5.34 -40.23
N GLY A 33 1.67 5.56 -39.39
CA GLY A 33 0.56 6.50 -39.61
C GLY A 33 -0.67 5.90 -40.32
N VAL A 34 -1.57 6.77 -40.77
CA VAL A 34 -2.87 6.41 -41.39
C VAL A 34 -2.75 5.27 -42.42
N SER A 35 -3.60 4.24 -42.30
CA SER A 35 -3.57 3.07 -43.18
C SER A 35 -3.86 3.44 -44.64
N ILE A 36 -3.43 2.59 -45.58
CA ILE A 36 -3.73 2.78 -47.01
C ILE A 36 -5.24 2.65 -47.27
N ASP A 37 -5.94 1.87 -46.44
CA ASP A 37 -7.38 1.64 -46.47
C ASP A 37 -8.16 2.91 -46.09
N ALA A 38 -7.74 3.54 -44.98
CA ALA A 38 -8.23 4.84 -44.56
C ALA A 38 -7.98 5.91 -45.64
N LEU A 39 -6.75 6.00 -46.17
CA LEU A 39 -6.42 6.96 -47.23
C LEU A 39 -7.20 6.71 -48.54
N ALA A 40 -7.49 5.45 -48.89
CA ALA A 40 -8.33 5.13 -50.04
C ALA A 40 -9.80 5.53 -49.83
N ALA A 41 -10.33 5.34 -48.62
CA ALA A 41 -11.68 5.80 -48.26
C ALA A 41 -11.79 7.34 -48.29
N ASP A 42 -10.76 8.04 -47.83
CA ASP A 42 -10.65 9.51 -47.90
C ASP A 42 -10.64 10.03 -49.34
N ILE A 43 -9.74 9.51 -50.17
CA ILE A 43 -9.66 9.86 -51.61
C ILE A 43 -10.98 9.58 -52.33
N ALA A 44 -11.67 8.48 -51.99
CA ALA A 44 -12.97 8.17 -52.58
C ALA A 44 -14.12 9.08 -52.13
N ARG A 45 -13.95 9.85 -51.03
CA ARG A 45 -14.91 10.85 -50.56
C ARG A 45 -14.58 12.26 -51.04
N ARG A 46 -13.30 12.64 -51.07
CA ARG A 46 -12.82 14.02 -51.26
C ARG A 46 -12.05 14.26 -52.57
N GLY A 47 -11.69 13.20 -53.30
CA GLY A 47 -10.72 13.26 -54.39
C GLY A 47 -9.27 13.33 -53.89
N LEU A 48 -8.32 13.45 -54.82
CA LEU A 48 -6.90 13.54 -54.49
C LEU A 48 -6.50 14.99 -54.16
N LEU A 49 -6.53 15.35 -52.87
CA LEU A 49 -6.22 16.72 -52.40
C LEU A 49 -4.75 17.14 -52.55
N GLN A 50 -3.82 16.20 -52.70
CA GLN A 50 -2.40 16.48 -52.93
C GLN A 50 -1.89 15.65 -54.12
N SER A 51 -1.52 16.33 -55.20
CA SER A 51 -0.96 15.74 -56.44
C SER A 51 0.29 14.89 -56.20
N LEU A 52 0.50 13.88 -57.05
CA LEU A 52 1.72 13.07 -57.01
C LEU A 52 2.89 13.82 -57.67
N THR A 53 4.10 13.74 -57.11
CA THR A 53 5.30 14.22 -57.81
C THR A 53 5.85 13.09 -58.64
N VAL A 54 6.08 13.34 -59.94
CA VAL A 54 6.45 12.30 -60.90
C VAL A 54 7.62 12.71 -61.78
N ARG A 55 8.38 11.74 -62.29
CA ARG A 55 9.47 11.92 -63.25
C ARG A 55 9.21 11.09 -64.50
N ALA A 56 9.57 11.62 -65.68
CA ALA A 56 9.45 10.88 -66.93
C ALA A 56 10.45 9.72 -66.95
N GLN A 57 9.97 8.49 -67.19
CA GLN A 57 10.87 7.36 -67.40
C GLN A 57 11.44 7.45 -68.82
N ARG A 58 12.76 7.60 -68.93
CA ARG A 58 13.48 7.74 -70.20
C ARG A 58 14.05 6.41 -70.70
N ASP A 59 14.12 6.22 -72.01
CA ASP A 59 14.82 5.10 -72.65
C ASP A 59 16.35 5.30 -72.64
N ALA A 60 17.10 4.33 -73.18
CA ALA A 60 18.56 4.39 -73.22
C ALA A 60 19.10 5.53 -74.11
N GLU A 61 18.24 6.05 -74.99
CA GLU A 61 18.47 7.15 -75.92
C GLU A 61 17.99 8.51 -75.35
N GLY A 62 17.37 8.54 -74.17
CA GLY A 62 16.92 9.74 -73.45
C GLY A 62 15.48 10.19 -73.74
N ASN A 63 14.74 9.50 -74.60
CA ASN A 63 13.36 9.85 -74.97
C ASN A 63 12.36 9.38 -73.89
N GLU A 64 11.24 10.07 -73.76
CA GLU A 64 10.19 9.65 -72.82
C GLU A 64 9.48 8.38 -73.31
N THR A 65 9.46 7.35 -72.46
CA THR A 65 8.77 6.07 -72.72
C THR A 65 7.24 6.17 -72.66
N GLY A 66 6.70 7.30 -72.17
CA GLY A 66 5.29 7.48 -71.84
C GLY A 66 4.88 6.90 -70.47
N LEU A 67 5.83 6.34 -69.71
CA LEU A 67 5.64 5.96 -68.30
C LEU A 67 6.25 7.02 -67.37
N PHE A 68 5.65 7.14 -66.19
CA PHE A 68 6.04 8.14 -65.18
C PHE A 68 6.26 7.48 -63.83
N GLU A 69 7.45 7.66 -63.29
CA GLU A 69 7.82 7.14 -61.97
C GLU A 69 7.36 8.10 -60.87
N VAL A 70 6.87 7.54 -59.75
CA VAL A 70 6.34 8.27 -58.59
C VAL A 70 7.33 8.14 -57.42
N PRO A 71 8.35 9.04 -57.30
CA PRO A 71 9.24 9.07 -56.14
C PRO A 71 8.51 9.57 -54.88
N ALA A 72 7.76 10.68 -54.94
CA ALA A 72 7.04 11.23 -53.79
C ALA A 72 5.53 11.02 -53.90
N GLY A 73 4.87 10.75 -52.77
CA GLY A 73 3.43 10.42 -52.74
C GLY A 73 3.10 8.92 -52.84
N GLY A 74 4.05 8.01 -52.62
CA GLY A 74 3.84 6.56 -52.76
C GLY A 74 2.70 5.94 -51.93
N ARG A 75 2.29 6.55 -50.80
CA ARG A 75 1.07 6.16 -50.05
C ARG A 75 -0.21 6.49 -50.82
N ARG A 76 -0.27 7.67 -51.44
CA ARG A 76 -1.38 8.13 -52.28
C ARG A 76 -1.49 7.27 -53.55
N PHE A 77 -0.36 6.97 -54.20
CA PHE A 77 -0.31 6.01 -55.32
C PHE A 77 -0.92 4.64 -54.95
N ARG A 78 -0.52 4.04 -53.82
CA ARG A 78 -1.07 2.74 -53.37
C ARG A 78 -2.55 2.81 -52.97
N ALA A 79 -3.03 3.95 -52.47
CA ALA A 79 -4.46 4.15 -52.19
C ALA A 79 -5.29 4.20 -53.48
N LEU A 80 -4.81 4.91 -54.51
CA LEU A 80 -5.39 4.91 -55.86
C LEU A 80 -5.36 3.51 -56.48
N GLU A 81 -4.23 2.81 -56.36
CA GLU A 81 -4.08 1.42 -56.82
C GLU A 81 -5.13 0.50 -56.18
N LYS A 82 -5.39 0.68 -54.88
CA LYS A 82 -6.44 -0.06 -54.15
C LYS A 82 -7.84 0.29 -54.65
N LEU A 83 -8.15 1.56 -54.95
CA LEU A 83 -9.44 1.95 -55.53
C LEU A 83 -9.64 1.36 -56.93
N VAL A 84 -8.60 1.28 -57.75
CA VAL A 84 -8.64 0.61 -59.07
C VAL A 84 -8.85 -0.91 -58.90
N LYS A 85 -8.14 -1.56 -57.98
CA LYS A 85 -8.34 -2.99 -57.66
C LYS A 85 -9.76 -3.28 -57.14
N GLN A 86 -10.34 -2.37 -56.35
CA GLN A 86 -11.73 -2.42 -55.88
C GLN A 86 -12.77 -2.05 -56.96
N ARG A 87 -12.34 -1.70 -58.19
CA ARG A 87 -13.20 -1.21 -59.29
C ARG A 87 -13.98 0.08 -58.95
N ARG A 88 -13.52 0.85 -57.96
CA ARG A 88 -14.07 2.16 -57.59
C ARG A 88 -13.46 3.33 -58.39
N MET A 89 -12.40 3.06 -59.14
CA MET A 89 -11.71 4.00 -60.02
C MET A 89 -11.32 3.28 -61.32
N ALA A 90 -11.37 3.96 -62.46
CA ALA A 90 -10.90 3.42 -63.73
C ALA A 90 -9.37 3.39 -63.79
N LYS A 91 -8.76 2.37 -64.41
CA LYS A 91 -7.30 2.32 -64.58
C LYS A 91 -6.76 3.46 -65.48
N THR A 92 -7.61 4.07 -66.29
CA THR A 92 -7.31 5.20 -67.18
C THR A 92 -7.73 6.54 -66.59
N GLU A 93 -8.16 6.58 -65.32
CA GLU A 93 -8.55 7.82 -64.65
C GLU A 93 -7.37 8.82 -64.65
N PRO A 94 -7.56 10.08 -65.09
CA PRO A 94 -6.50 11.09 -65.04
C PRO A 94 -6.17 11.44 -63.59
N VAL A 95 -4.93 11.22 -63.17
CA VAL A 95 -4.43 11.55 -61.84
C VAL A 95 -3.62 12.85 -61.92
N PRO A 96 -3.92 13.88 -61.11
CA PRO A 96 -3.17 15.13 -61.13
C PRO A 96 -1.76 14.91 -60.57
N CYS A 97 -0.76 15.23 -61.39
CA CYS A 97 0.66 15.07 -61.08
C CYS A 97 1.43 16.38 -61.28
N ILE A 98 2.55 16.54 -60.58
CA ILE A 98 3.56 17.57 -60.82
C ILE A 98 4.76 16.88 -61.47
N VAL A 99 5.10 17.27 -62.69
CA VAL A 99 6.17 16.62 -63.46
C VAL A 99 7.51 17.32 -63.17
N ARG A 100 8.50 16.54 -62.75
CA ARG A 100 9.90 16.95 -62.57
C ARG A 100 10.72 16.52 -63.78
N ASP A 101 11.20 17.50 -64.53
CA ASP A 101 12.05 17.31 -65.71
C ASP A 101 13.54 17.63 -65.45
N ASP A 102 13.90 17.89 -64.19
CA ASP A 102 15.26 18.29 -63.79
C ASP A 102 16.07 17.10 -63.27
N ASP A 103 17.12 16.74 -64.03
CA ASP A 103 18.04 15.66 -63.71
C ASP A 103 19.16 16.10 -62.73
N GLN A 104 19.23 17.38 -62.33
CA GLN A 104 20.22 17.85 -61.33
C GLN A 104 19.87 17.44 -59.90
N ILE A 105 18.57 17.34 -59.59
CA ILE A 105 18.04 16.92 -58.29
C ILE A 105 17.69 15.43 -58.39
N SER A 106 18.06 14.63 -57.38
CA SER A 106 17.76 13.19 -57.39
C SER A 106 16.30 12.87 -57.06
N ALA A 107 15.84 11.67 -57.45
CA ALA A 107 14.49 11.19 -57.14
C ALA A 107 14.33 10.90 -55.63
N GLU A 108 15.40 10.46 -54.98
CA GLU A 108 15.51 10.26 -53.53
C GLU A 108 15.38 11.58 -52.78
N GLU A 109 16.01 12.64 -53.27
CA GLU A 109 15.95 13.99 -52.70
C GLU A 109 14.55 14.61 -52.81
N ASP A 110 13.88 14.50 -53.97
CA ASP A 110 12.44 14.85 -54.09
C ASP A 110 11.59 14.08 -53.06
N SER A 111 11.85 12.78 -52.87
CA SER A 111 11.11 11.94 -51.92
C SER A 111 11.41 12.30 -50.46
N LEU A 112 12.64 12.72 -50.14
CA LEU A 112 13.03 13.14 -48.80
C LEU A 112 12.45 14.52 -48.48
N ALA A 113 12.57 15.47 -49.41
CA ALA A 113 12.09 16.84 -49.25
C ALA A 113 10.57 16.91 -48.99
N GLU A 114 9.76 16.06 -49.64
CA GLU A 114 8.30 15.95 -49.39
C GLU A 114 7.95 15.46 -47.99
N ASN A 115 8.85 14.73 -47.33
CA ASN A 115 8.63 14.19 -46.00
C ASN A 115 9.24 15.07 -44.89
N VAL A 116 10.38 15.72 -45.14
CA VAL A 116 11.08 16.57 -44.17
C VAL A 116 10.42 17.94 -44.01
N HIS A 117 10.09 18.63 -45.12
CA HIS A 117 9.52 19.98 -45.06
C HIS A 117 7.99 20.00 -44.82
N ARG A 118 7.45 18.93 -44.24
CA ARG A 118 6.02 18.82 -43.94
C ARG A 118 5.78 19.15 -42.47
N GLU A 119 5.61 20.43 -42.19
CA GLU A 119 5.11 20.88 -40.90
C GLU A 119 3.74 20.28 -40.62
N ALA A 120 3.57 19.71 -39.42
CA ALA A 120 2.29 19.21 -38.96
C ALA A 120 1.43 20.39 -38.48
N LEU A 121 0.12 20.31 -38.70
CA LEU A 121 -0.81 21.30 -38.17
C LEU A 121 -0.73 21.29 -36.63
N HIS A 122 -0.52 22.45 -36.01
CA HIS A 122 -0.38 22.57 -34.56
C HIS A 122 -1.59 21.93 -33.85
N PRO A 123 -1.43 21.21 -32.72
CA PRO A 123 -2.55 20.53 -32.09
C PRO A 123 -3.72 21.47 -31.78
N LEU A 124 -3.43 22.70 -31.32
CA LEU A 124 -4.44 23.73 -31.05
C LEU A 124 -5.37 24.02 -32.26
N ASP A 125 -4.80 24.09 -33.47
CA ASP A 125 -5.58 24.34 -34.69
C ASP A 125 -6.47 23.14 -35.04
N GLN A 126 -6.04 21.92 -34.73
CA GLN A 126 -6.88 20.73 -34.85
C GLN A 126 -8.07 20.80 -33.89
N PHE A 127 -7.87 21.31 -32.67
CA PHE A 127 -8.91 21.42 -31.65
C PHE A 127 -9.96 22.47 -32.09
N ARG A 128 -9.47 23.64 -32.50
CA ARG A 128 -10.30 24.75 -33.05
C ARG A 128 -11.06 24.32 -34.30
N ALA A 129 -10.44 23.58 -35.22
CA ALA A 129 -11.11 23.06 -36.41
C ALA A 129 -12.24 22.07 -36.07
N MET A 130 -12.04 21.16 -35.11
CA MET A 130 -13.10 20.25 -34.66
C MET A 130 -14.25 21.01 -33.96
N GLN A 131 -13.92 21.98 -33.09
CA GLN A 131 -14.92 22.84 -32.45
C GLN A 131 -15.73 23.64 -33.48
N GLN A 132 -15.07 24.18 -34.52
CA GLN A 132 -15.74 24.90 -35.60
C GLN A 132 -16.74 24.01 -36.37
N LEU A 133 -16.41 22.74 -36.61
CA LEU A 133 -17.33 21.79 -37.27
C LEU A 133 -18.56 21.46 -36.42
N VAL A 134 -18.40 21.36 -35.10
CA VAL A 134 -19.52 21.22 -34.16
C VAL A 134 -20.38 22.47 -34.15
N THR A 135 -19.77 23.66 -34.11
CA THR A 135 -20.48 24.95 -34.19
C THR A 135 -21.24 25.12 -35.52
N GLN A 136 -20.78 24.50 -36.60
CA GLN A 136 -21.48 24.42 -37.89
C GLN A 136 -22.61 23.37 -37.94
N GLY A 137 -22.85 22.65 -36.84
CA GLY A 137 -23.92 21.65 -36.72
C GLY A 137 -23.54 20.23 -37.13
N THR A 138 -22.24 19.91 -37.24
CA THR A 138 -21.78 18.54 -37.47
C THR A 138 -21.70 17.79 -36.14
N ASP A 139 -22.34 16.62 -36.04
CA ASP A 139 -22.29 15.78 -34.83
C ASP A 139 -20.92 15.10 -34.63
N VAL A 140 -20.65 14.70 -33.38
CA VAL A 140 -19.37 14.14 -32.93
C VAL A 140 -19.03 12.84 -33.67
N GLU A 141 -20.04 12.00 -33.91
CA GLU A 141 -19.95 10.71 -34.58
C GLU A 141 -19.62 10.88 -36.07
N THR A 142 -20.26 11.84 -36.74
CA THR A 142 -19.95 12.25 -38.12
C THR A 142 -18.54 12.84 -38.21
N ILE A 143 -18.10 13.67 -37.27
CA ILE A 143 -16.71 14.18 -37.22
C ILE A 143 -15.74 13.01 -37.05
N ALA A 144 -15.98 12.11 -36.10
CA ALA A 144 -15.14 10.94 -35.84
C ALA A 144 -14.95 10.06 -37.09
N ALA A 145 -16.05 9.70 -37.76
CA ALA A 145 -16.02 8.96 -39.03
C ALA A 145 -15.35 9.76 -40.18
N THR A 146 -15.46 11.10 -40.14
CA THR A 146 -14.92 12.01 -41.17
C THR A 146 -13.40 12.21 -41.10
N PHE A 147 -12.81 12.06 -39.92
CA PHE A 147 -11.37 12.11 -39.66
C PHE A 147 -10.75 10.76 -39.29
N MET A 148 -11.55 9.70 -39.25
CA MET A 148 -11.12 8.32 -38.97
C MET A 148 -10.48 8.16 -37.58
N VAL A 149 -11.11 8.82 -36.59
CA VAL A 149 -10.82 8.73 -35.16
C VAL A 149 -12.05 8.20 -34.42
N THR A 150 -11.94 7.93 -33.12
CA THR A 150 -13.11 7.54 -32.30
C THR A 150 -13.89 8.78 -31.83
N PRO A 151 -15.20 8.66 -31.51
CA PRO A 151 -15.96 9.73 -30.87
C PRO A 151 -15.34 10.24 -29.57
N ALA A 152 -14.67 9.36 -28.80
CA ALA A 152 -13.92 9.74 -27.59
C ALA A 152 -12.77 10.72 -27.90
N VAL A 153 -11.98 10.47 -28.96
CA VAL A 153 -10.91 11.40 -29.39
C VAL A 153 -11.49 12.75 -29.80
N VAL A 154 -12.65 12.78 -30.47
CA VAL A 154 -13.30 14.06 -30.81
C VAL A 154 -13.76 14.80 -29.53
N LYS A 155 -14.36 14.10 -28.56
CA LYS A 155 -14.76 14.70 -27.27
C LYS A 155 -13.55 15.27 -26.50
N GLN A 156 -12.43 14.55 -26.44
CA GLN A 156 -11.17 15.04 -25.87
C GLN A 156 -10.65 16.29 -26.59
N ARG A 157 -10.68 16.32 -27.93
CA ARG A 157 -10.24 17.48 -28.72
C ARG A 157 -11.16 18.70 -28.51
N LEU A 158 -12.46 18.49 -28.35
CA LEU A 158 -13.41 19.54 -27.97
C LEU A 158 -13.18 20.04 -26.53
N ARG A 159 -12.79 19.15 -25.60
CA ARG A 159 -12.45 19.51 -24.21
C ARG A 159 -11.19 20.37 -24.11
N LEU A 160 -10.19 20.13 -24.95
CA LEU A 160 -9.03 21.03 -25.07
C LEU A 160 -9.41 22.37 -25.72
N ALA A 161 -10.35 22.36 -26.68
CA ALA A 161 -10.87 23.58 -27.29
C ALA A 161 -11.74 24.44 -26.35
N SER A 162 -12.18 23.92 -25.19
CA SER A 162 -12.93 24.66 -24.18
C SER A 162 -12.08 25.26 -23.05
N VAL A 163 -10.75 25.07 -23.06
CA VAL A 163 -9.82 25.78 -22.15
C VAL A 163 -9.74 27.26 -22.51
N SER A 164 -9.41 28.13 -21.54
CA SER A 164 -9.31 29.59 -21.72
C SER A 164 -8.52 30.00 -22.98
N PRO A 165 -9.00 30.98 -23.75
CA PRO A 165 -8.27 31.58 -24.86
C PRO A 165 -6.87 32.10 -24.49
N LYS A 166 -6.67 32.64 -23.27
CA LYS A 166 -5.35 33.13 -22.80
C LYS A 166 -4.36 31.96 -22.68
N LEU A 167 -4.81 30.81 -22.20
CA LEU A 167 -3.97 29.60 -22.12
C LEU A 167 -3.72 28.98 -23.50
N HIS A 168 -4.67 29.11 -24.44
CA HIS A 168 -4.42 28.75 -25.84
C HIS A 168 -3.36 29.62 -26.50
N GLU A 169 -3.29 30.91 -26.18
CA GLU A 169 -2.24 31.82 -26.68
C GLU A 169 -0.88 31.40 -26.12
N VAL A 170 -0.77 31.18 -24.80
CA VAL A 170 0.46 30.67 -24.18
C VAL A 170 0.89 29.31 -24.76
N TYR A 171 -0.05 28.40 -25.04
CA TYR A 171 0.25 27.13 -25.70
C TYR A 171 0.69 27.30 -27.17
N ALA A 172 0.18 28.31 -27.89
CA ALA A 172 0.59 28.60 -29.26
C ALA A 172 1.98 29.25 -29.36
N GLU A 173 2.46 29.85 -28.26
CA GLU A 173 3.80 30.45 -28.14
C GLU A 173 4.82 29.48 -27.50
N ASP A 174 4.54 28.17 -27.47
CA ASP A 174 5.34 27.11 -26.83
C ASP A 174 5.60 27.34 -25.31
N GLY A 175 4.82 28.21 -24.67
CA GLY A 175 4.94 28.57 -23.25
C GLY A 175 4.35 27.55 -22.27
N MET A 176 3.69 26.50 -22.78
CA MET A 176 3.26 25.33 -21.99
C MET A 176 3.25 24.06 -22.85
N THR A 177 3.29 22.89 -22.22
CA THR A 177 3.17 21.59 -22.89
C THR A 177 1.71 21.20 -23.11
N LEU A 178 1.47 20.23 -24.00
CA LEU A 178 0.13 19.67 -24.22
C LEU A 178 -0.43 19.01 -22.95
N GLU A 179 0.41 18.39 -22.13
CA GLU A 179 0.00 17.74 -20.87
C GLU A 179 -0.43 18.77 -19.81
N GLN A 180 0.23 19.94 -19.75
CA GLN A 180 -0.21 21.05 -18.92
C GLN A 180 -1.57 21.58 -19.38
N LEU A 181 -1.77 21.74 -20.69
CA LEU A 181 -3.07 22.15 -21.26
C LEU A 181 -4.18 21.12 -20.99
N MET A 182 -3.87 19.82 -21.03
CA MET A 182 -4.78 18.74 -20.66
C MET A 182 -5.22 18.86 -19.20
N ALA A 183 -4.30 19.15 -18.26
CA ALA A 183 -4.63 19.36 -16.86
C ALA A 183 -5.54 20.58 -16.63
N PHE A 184 -5.36 21.68 -17.38
CA PHE A 184 -6.28 22.83 -17.32
C PHE A 184 -7.71 22.50 -17.74
N SER A 185 -7.86 21.51 -18.62
CA SER A 185 -9.18 21.06 -19.09
C SER A 185 -9.99 20.28 -18.03
N VAL A 186 -9.46 20.03 -16.83
CA VAL A 186 -10.28 19.51 -15.72
C VAL A 186 -11.43 20.46 -15.40
N SER A 187 -11.16 21.77 -15.25
CA SER A 187 -12.20 22.79 -15.02
C SER A 187 -12.70 23.42 -16.33
N GLU A 188 -13.93 23.96 -16.33
CA GLU A 188 -14.45 24.86 -17.38
C GLU A 188 -14.35 26.35 -17.01
N ASP A 189 -14.00 26.67 -15.76
CA ASP A 189 -13.87 28.04 -15.28
C ASP A 189 -12.57 28.68 -15.81
N HIS A 190 -12.72 29.54 -16.82
CA HIS A 190 -11.61 30.27 -17.44
C HIS A 190 -10.91 31.21 -16.47
N GLU A 191 -11.63 31.87 -15.56
CA GLU A 191 -11.02 32.80 -14.61
C GLU A 191 -10.15 32.03 -13.60
N ARG A 192 -10.65 30.90 -13.09
CA ARG A 192 -9.85 30.01 -12.21
C ARG A 192 -8.67 29.37 -12.94
N GLN A 193 -8.83 28.95 -14.20
CA GLN A 193 -7.74 28.45 -15.04
C GLN A 193 -6.61 29.48 -15.17
N GLU A 194 -6.95 30.74 -15.48
CA GLU A 194 -5.98 31.82 -15.65
C GLU A 194 -5.30 32.21 -14.33
N GLN A 195 -6.04 32.27 -13.21
CA GLN A 195 -5.47 32.49 -11.88
C GLN A 195 -4.45 31.39 -11.50
N VAL A 196 -4.77 30.12 -11.77
CA VAL A 196 -3.86 28.99 -11.49
C VAL A 196 -2.62 29.07 -12.38
N TRP A 197 -2.75 29.45 -13.65
CA TRP A 197 -1.59 29.66 -14.52
C TRP A 197 -0.70 30.81 -14.04
N ASP A 198 -1.28 31.99 -13.75
CA ASP A 198 -0.52 33.17 -13.30
C ASP A 198 0.20 32.89 -11.96
N MET A 199 -0.40 32.09 -11.07
CA MET A 199 0.26 31.58 -9.86
C MET A 199 1.44 30.64 -10.19
N LEU A 200 1.25 29.71 -11.12
CA LEU A 200 2.26 28.71 -11.49
C LEU A 200 3.42 29.27 -12.32
N GLN A 201 3.25 30.39 -13.03
CA GLN A 201 4.36 31.06 -13.73
C GLN A 201 5.52 31.45 -12.79
N SER A 202 5.23 31.72 -11.51
CA SER A 202 6.24 32.01 -10.49
C SER A 202 6.73 30.76 -9.74
N SER A 203 6.18 29.58 -10.03
CA SER A 203 6.50 28.30 -9.38
C SER A 203 7.59 27.55 -10.14
N TYR A 204 8.50 26.91 -9.40
CA TYR A 204 9.46 25.93 -9.95
C TYR A 204 8.80 24.61 -10.35
N ASN A 205 7.55 24.38 -9.92
CA ASN A 205 6.79 23.17 -10.19
C ASN A 205 5.49 23.53 -10.93
N GLN A 206 5.47 23.29 -12.24
CA GLN A 206 4.34 23.51 -13.14
C GLN A 206 3.79 22.18 -13.70
N GLN A 207 4.03 21.06 -13.01
CA GLN A 207 3.67 19.73 -13.49
C GLN A 207 2.14 19.55 -13.58
N PRO A 208 1.62 18.71 -14.50
CA PRO A 208 0.18 18.51 -14.71
C PRO A 208 -0.62 18.20 -13.42
N TYR A 209 -0.06 17.40 -12.52
CA TYR A 209 -0.73 17.06 -11.25
C TYR A 209 -0.93 18.28 -10.32
N MET A 210 -0.01 19.26 -10.33
CA MET A 210 -0.14 20.50 -9.56
C MET A 210 -1.24 21.40 -10.12
N ILE A 211 -1.34 21.48 -11.46
CA ILE A 211 -2.42 22.22 -12.15
C ILE A 211 -3.77 21.62 -11.74
N ARG A 212 -3.95 20.29 -11.86
CA ARG A 212 -5.18 19.62 -11.43
C ARG A 212 -5.50 19.88 -9.96
N SER A 213 -4.54 19.64 -9.08
CA SER A 213 -4.68 19.84 -7.63
C SER A 213 -5.18 21.25 -7.30
N LYS A 214 -4.60 22.29 -7.91
CA LYS A 214 -5.00 23.68 -7.70
C LYS A 214 -6.36 24.03 -8.31
N LEU A 215 -6.74 23.41 -9.43
CA LEU A 215 -8.09 23.59 -10.00
C LEU A 215 -9.17 22.92 -9.14
N THR A 216 -8.85 21.80 -8.48
CA THR A 216 -9.80 21.02 -7.66
C THR A 216 -9.67 21.26 -6.15
N GLU A 217 -8.92 22.28 -5.73
CA GLU A 217 -8.57 22.58 -4.33
C GLU A 217 -9.80 22.86 -3.42
N GLN A 218 -10.90 23.32 -4.02
CA GLN A 218 -12.18 23.59 -3.33
C GLN A 218 -13.21 22.46 -3.53
N SER A 219 -12.80 21.33 -4.13
CA SER A 219 -13.67 20.21 -4.48
C SER A 219 -13.39 19.00 -3.59
N VAL A 220 -14.38 18.13 -3.41
CA VAL A 220 -14.21 16.86 -2.68
C VAL A 220 -14.08 15.69 -3.66
N ARG A 221 -13.09 14.82 -3.46
CA ARG A 221 -12.92 13.60 -4.29
C ARG A 221 -14.09 12.63 -4.07
N ALA A 222 -14.48 11.91 -5.11
CA ALA A 222 -15.49 10.86 -4.99
C ALA A 222 -15.09 9.69 -4.06
N THR A 223 -13.79 9.54 -3.77
CA THR A 223 -13.24 8.58 -2.80
C THR A 223 -13.25 9.06 -1.34
N ASP A 224 -13.64 10.31 -1.06
CA ASP A 224 -13.80 10.82 0.31
C ASP A 224 -14.88 10.02 1.05
N LYS A 225 -14.61 9.64 2.30
CA LYS A 225 -15.51 8.80 3.11
C LYS A 225 -16.91 9.37 3.26
N ARG A 226 -17.07 10.71 3.25
CA ARG A 226 -18.38 11.38 3.23
C ARG A 226 -19.18 11.06 1.98
N VAL A 227 -18.50 10.98 0.83
CA VAL A 227 -19.13 10.66 -0.47
C VAL A 227 -19.48 9.19 -0.54
N ARG A 228 -18.62 8.30 -0.03
CA ARG A 228 -18.94 6.87 0.11
C ARG A 228 -20.12 6.65 1.04
N PHE A 229 -20.15 7.32 2.19
CA PHE A 229 -21.25 7.26 3.17
C PHE A 229 -22.59 7.74 2.60
N VAL A 230 -22.62 8.87 1.88
CA VAL A 230 -23.86 9.38 1.26
C VAL A 230 -24.25 8.57 0.01
N GLY A 231 -23.25 8.13 -0.76
CA GLY A 231 -23.39 7.53 -2.09
C GLY A 231 -23.34 8.58 -3.20
N LEU A 232 -22.48 8.36 -4.21
CA LEU A 232 -22.28 9.29 -5.32
C LEU A 232 -23.59 9.52 -6.12
N ASP A 233 -24.35 8.45 -6.38
CA ASP A 233 -25.64 8.52 -7.08
C ASP A 233 -26.68 9.33 -6.31
N ALA A 234 -26.68 9.25 -4.97
CA ALA A 234 -27.58 10.03 -4.13
C ALA A 234 -27.24 11.54 -4.19
N TYR A 235 -25.95 11.89 -4.16
CA TYR A 235 -25.49 13.27 -4.35
C TYR A 235 -25.89 13.82 -5.73
N VAL A 236 -25.72 13.04 -6.80
CA VAL A 236 -26.15 13.43 -8.15
C VAL A 236 -27.68 13.55 -8.24
N ALA A 237 -28.44 12.64 -7.64
CA ALA A 237 -29.90 12.71 -7.58
C ALA A 237 -30.42 13.92 -6.78
N ALA A 238 -29.66 14.39 -5.78
CA ALA A 238 -29.92 15.64 -5.06
C ALA A 238 -29.58 16.92 -5.86
N GLY A 239 -29.12 16.79 -7.11
CA GLY A 239 -28.73 17.89 -7.98
C GLY A 239 -27.24 18.25 -7.92
N GLY A 240 -26.43 17.47 -7.19
CA GLY A 240 -25.00 17.67 -7.07
C GLY A 240 -24.25 17.43 -8.38
N TYR A 241 -23.30 18.32 -8.70
CA TYR A 241 -22.45 18.20 -9.87
C TYR A 241 -21.10 17.55 -9.54
N VAL A 242 -20.67 16.63 -10.42
CA VAL A 242 -19.39 15.91 -10.34
C VAL A 242 -18.56 16.28 -11.56
N LEU A 243 -17.43 16.93 -11.33
CA LEU A 243 -16.42 17.22 -12.34
C LEU A 243 -15.64 15.95 -12.67
N ARG A 244 -15.36 15.72 -13.96
CA ARG A 244 -14.66 14.53 -14.46
C ARG A 244 -13.47 14.89 -15.33
N ASP A 245 -12.36 14.18 -15.17
CA ASP A 245 -11.24 14.24 -16.13
C ASP A 245 -11.55 13.32 -17.34
N LEU A 246 -11.21 13.77 -18.54
CA LEU A 246 -11.38 13.05 -19.80
C LEU A 246 -10.06 12.47 -20.34
N PHE A 247 -8.96 12.66 -19.61
CA PHE A 247 -7.59 12.31 -19.99
C PHE A 247 -6.89 11.35 -19.03
N GLU A 248 -7.29 11.32 -17.76
CA GLU A 248 -6.77 10.42 -16.72
C GLU A 248 -7.94 9.77 -15.95
N ASP A 249 -7.67 8.64 -15.29
CA ASP A 249 -8.61 8.06 -14.34
C ASP A 249 -8.71 8.95 -13.09
N ASP A 250 -9.92 9.43 -12.81
CA ASP A 250 -10.21 10.35 -11.71
C ASP A 250 -10.80 9.67 -10.47
N GLN A 251 -10.91 8.33 -10.47
CA GLN A 251 -11.43 7.54 -9.34
C GLN A 251 -12.81 8.00 -8.87
N GLY A 252 -13.66 8.43 -9.82
CA GLY A 252 -15.02 8.90 -9.56
C GLY A 252 -15.19 10.42 -9.67
N GLY A 253 -14.10 11.19 -9.78
CA GLY A 253 -14.12 12.62 -10.05
C GLY A 253 -14.15 13.49 -8.79
N TRP A 254 -14.59 14.74 -8.96
CA TRP A 254 -14.60 15.77 -7.92
C TRP A 254 -15.96 16.46 -7.79
N LEU A 255 -16.59 16.32 -6.63
CA LEU A 255 -17.83 16.98 -6.26
C LEU A 255 -17.59 18.48 -6.08
N GLN A 256 -18.37 19.30 -6.79
CA GLN A 256 -18.23 20.76 -6.77
C GLN A 256 -19.09 21.45 -5.69
N ASP A 257 -20.20 20.84 -5.26
CA ASP A 257 -21.06 21.40 -4.20
C ASP A 257 -20.79 20.71 -2.85
N VAL A 258 -19.73 21.17 -2.18
CA VAL A 258 -19.34 20.67 -0.86
C VAL A 258 -20.42 20.98 0.19
N ALA A 259 -21.14 22.10 0.06
CA ALA A 259 -22.20 22.48 1.00
C ALA A 259 -23.49 21.65 0.85
N LEU A 260 -23.73 21.04 -0.32
CA LEU A 260 -24.72 19.99 -0.50
C LEU A 260 -24.25 18.68 0.13
N LEU A 261 -23.00 18.27 -0.12
CA LEU A 261 -22.44 17.06 0.47
C LEU A 261 -22.50 17.09 2.00
N ASP A 262 -21.99 18.14 2.64
CA ASP A 262 -21.95 18.24 4.11
C ASP A 262 -23.36 18.19 4.72
N ARG A 263 -24.36 18.80 4.07
CA ARG A 263 -25.77 18.74 4.49
C ARG A 263 -26.34 17.32 4.40
N MET A 264 -26.06 16.61 3.30
CA MET A 264 -26.51 15.23 3.14
C MET A 264 -25.85 14.28 4.14
N VAL A 265 -24.57 14.51 4.46
CA VAL A 265 -23.84 13.80 5.52
C VAL A 265 -24.47 14.06 6.89
N GLU A 266 -24.73 15.32 7.23
CA GLU A 266 -25.37 15.71 8.51
C GLU A 266 -26.77 15.08 8.64
N GLU A 267 -27.61 15.19 7.60
CA GLU A 267 -28.96 14.62 7.59
C GLU A 267 -28.93 13.10 7.75
N LYS A 268 -28.00 12.39 7.08
CA LYS A 268 -27.86 10.94 7.17
C LYS A 268 -27.29 10.48 8.51
N LEU A 269 -26.22 11.11 9.01
CA LEU A 269 -25.66 10.79 10.35
C LEU A 269 -26.68 11.04 11.46
N LYS A 270 -27.49 12.10 11.36
CA LYS A 270 -28.55 12.39 12.32
C LYS A 270 -29.67 11.35 12.29
N ALA A 271 -30.01 10.82 11.11
CA ALA A 271 -30.97 9.73 10.99
C ALA A 271 -30.45 8.42 11.61
N GLU A 272 -29.18 8.07 11.35
CA GLU A 272 -28.55 6.89 11.97
C GLU A 272 -28.38 7.04 13.48
N GLY A 273 -27.99 8.22 13.97
CA GLY A 273 -27.92 8.50 15.41
C GLY A 273 -29.27 8.42 16.10
N ALA A 274 -30.34 8.87 15.45
CA ALA A 274 -31.70 8.69 15.96
C ALA A 274 -32.10 7.21 16.04
N ARG A 275 -31.78 6.41 15.01
CA ARG A 275 -32.01 4.96 14.99
C ARG A 275 -31.24 4.24 16.11
N ILE A 276 -30.00 4.61 16.36
CA ILE A 276 -29.18 4.06 17.46
C ILE A 276 -29.72 4.50 18.83
N GLY A 277 -30.30 5.71 18.93
CA GLY A 277 -31.00 6.17 20.14
C GLY A 277 -32.20 5.30 20.54
N GLU A 278 -32.84 4.61 19.59
CA GLU A 278 -33.93 3.67 19.86
C GLU A 278 -33.45 2.39 20.58
N GLU A 279 -32.14 2.11 20.63
CA GLU A 279 -31.56 1.00 21.41
C GLU A 279 -31.68 1.23 22.94
N GLY A 280 -31.89 2.47 23.40
CA GLY A 280 -32.09 2.81 24.82
C GLY A 280 -30.90 3.44 25.54
N TRP A 281 -29.88 3.89 24.80
CA TRP A 281 -28.73 4.64 25.31
C TRP A 281 -29.12 6.02 25.86
N LYS A 282 -28.44 6.47 26.91
CA LYS A 282 -28.70 7.78 27.55
C LYS A 282 -28.46 8.96 26.61
N TRP A 283 -27.43 8.86 25.77
CA TRP A 283 -27.10 9.85 24.74
C TRP A 283 -26.42 9.18 23.56
N VAL A 284 -26.55 9.80 22.38
CA VAL A 284 -25.84 9.43 21.16
C VAL A 284 -25.15 10.68 20.62
N ALA A 285 -23.84 10.62 20.44
CA ALA A 285 -23.05 11.66 19.81
C ALA A 285 -22.76 11.24 18.36
N VAL A 286 -23.02 12.14 17.40
CA VAL A 286 -22.76 11.88 15.97
C VAL A 286 -21.84 12.96 15.40
N ALA A 287 -20.84 12.54 14.64
CA ALA A 287 -19.92 13.43 13.92
C ALA A 287 -19.36 12.71 12.68
N VAL A 288 -18.71 13.42 11.76
CA VAL A 288 -17.95 12.77 10.67
C VAL A 288 -16.69 12.11 11.22
N ASP A 289 -16.05 12.81 12.15
CA ASP A 289 -14.87 12.43 12.91
C ASP A 289 -14.97 13.04 14.31
N PHE A 290 -14.40 12.36 15.30
CA PHE A 290 -14.17 12.93 16.64
C PHE A 290 -12.68 13.32 16.78
N PRO A 291 -12.34 14.31 17.63
CA PRO A 291 -10.95 14.61 17.96
C PRO A 291 -10.23 13.39 18.54
N TYR A 292 -8.90 13.37 18.48
CA TYR A 292 -8.11 12.41 19.23
C TYR A 292 -8.35 12.58 20.76
N ASP A 293 -8.37 11.49 21.51
CA ASP A 293 -8.68 11.42 22.95
C ASP A 293 -10.07 11.99 23.36
N TYR A 294 -11.08 11.88 22.49
CA TYR A 294 -12.44 12.38 22.77
C TYR A 294 -13.15 11.68 23.96
N ASP A 295 -12.64 10.51 24.37
CA ASP A 295 -13.17 9.62 25.40
C ASP A 295 -12.32 9.57 26.69
N GLU A 296 -11.25 10.38 26.81
CA GLU A 296 -10.26 10.34 27.91
C GLU A 296 -10.88 10.36 29.33
N ASP A 297 -11.90 11.21 29.53
CA ASP A 297 -12.62 11.36 30.81
C ASP A 297 -13.77 10.34 31.00
N MET A 298 -13.99 9.38 30.09
CA MET A 298 -15.17 8.51 30.07
C MET A 298 -14.85 7.07 30.49
N ARG A 299 -15.70 6.49 31.33
CA ARG A 299 -15.59 5.07 31.72
C ARG A 299 -16.37 4.19 30.76
N ILE A 300 -15.70 3.18 30.20
CA ILE A 300 -16.34 2.15 29.37
C ILE A 300 -17.11 1.16 30.26
N ILE A 301 -18.30 0.72 29.84
CA ILE A 301 -19.02 -0.42 30.40
C ILE A 301 -18.73 -1.69 29.60
N ASP A 302 -18.57 -2.81 30.30
CA ASP A 302 -18.43 -4.12 29.67
C ASP A 302 -19.75 -4.55 29.01
N GLY A 303 -19.65 -5.24 27.87
CA GLY A 303 -20.78 -5.83 27.18
C GLY A 303 -20.63 -7.34 27.06
N ASP A 304 -21.73 -8.08 27.20
CA ASP A 304 -21.77 -9.53 27.08
C ASP A 304 -21.83 -9.92 25.59
N GLN A 305 -20.87 -10.68 25.07
CA GLN A 305 -21.00 -11.23 23.71
C GLN A 305 -22.00 -12.41 23.74
N PRO A 306 -23.10 -12.38 22.98
CA PRO A 306 -24.11 -13.43 23.02
C PRO A 306 -23.55 -14.74 22.43
N GLU A 307 -23.99 -15.88 22.97
CA GLU A 307 -23.66 -17.20 22.42
C GLU A 307 -24.08 -17.31 20.94
N MET A 308 -23.27 -18.03 20.15
CA MET A 308 -23.54 -18.22 18.72
C MET A 308 -24.73 -19.17 18.55
N THR A 309 -25.66 -18.89 17.63
CA THR A 309 -26.84 -19.75 17.48
C THR A 309 -26.50 -21.02 16.69
N GLU A 310 -27.20 -22.13 16.92
CA GLU A 310 -27.01 -23.38 16.16
C GLU A 310 -27.13 -23.17 14.64
N ALA A 311 -27.95 -22.20 14.20
CA ALA A 311 -28.11 -21.83 12.81
C ALA A 311 -26.88 -21.09 12.25
N ASP A 312 -26.30 -20.19 13.04
CA ASP A 312 -25.07 -19.47 12.70
C ASP A 312 -23.86 -20.41 12.67
N GLU A 313 -23.79 -21.36 13.61
CA GLU A 313 -22.76 -22.42 13.64
C GLU A 313 -22.83 -23.29 12.38
N ALA A 314 -24.03 -23.76 12.02
CA ALA A 314 -24.24 -24.54 10.81
C ALA A 314 -23.93 -23.74 9.54
N ARG A 315 -24.32 -22.45 9.49
CA ARG A 315 -24.03 -21.58 8.34
C ARG A 315 -22.53 -21.33 8.18
N LEU A 316 -21.84 -21.05 9.27
CA LEU A 316 -20.40 -20.82 9.30
C LEU A 316 -19.60 -22.09 8.98
N ALA A 317 -20.05 -23.26 9.43
CA ALA A 317 -19.45 -24.53 9.02
C ALA A 317 -19.56 -24.73 7.51
N ALA A 318 -20.74 -24.52 6.93
CA ALA A 318 -20.95 -24.64 5.48
C ALA A 318 -20.15 -23.60 4.66
N LEU A 319 -20.03 -22.36 5.14
CA LEU A 319 -19.21 -21.32 4.50
C LEU A 319 -17.72 -21.66 4.52
N ARG A 320 -17.22 -22.26 5.60
CA ARG A 320 -15.84 -22.74 5.70
C ARG A 320 -15.56 -23.93 4.79
N GLU A 321 -16.48 -24.89 4.73
CA GLU A 321 -16.41 -26.02 3.79
C GLU A 321 -16.41 -25.54 2.32
N GLU A 322 -17.18 -24.49 2.01
CA GLU A 322 -17.17 -23.85 0.69
C GLU A 322 -15.84 -23.12 0.40
N ALA A 323 -15.28 -22.40 1.38
CA ALA A 323 -13.97 -21.75 1.25
C ALA A 323 -12.82 -22.75 1.07
N GLU A 324 -12.78 -23.82 1.87
CA GLU A 324 -11.78 -24.89 1.80
C GLU A 324 -11.85 -25.63 0.45
N ALA A 325 -13.04 -25.89 -0.07
CA ALA A 325 -13.23 -26.48 -1.39
C ALA A 325 -12.76 -25.57 -2.54
N LEU A 326 -12.98 -24.25 -2.43
CA LEU A 326 -12.45 -23.28 -3.40
C LEU A 326 -10.93 -23.14 -3.30
N GLU A 327 -10.36 -23.15 -2.10
CA GLU A 327 -8.91 -23.15 -1.90
C GLU A 327 -8.27 -24.41 -2.49
N GLU A 328 -8.84 -25.61 -2.25
CA GLU A 328 -8.34 -26.87 -2.80
C GLU A 328 -8.45 -26.93 -4.33
N GLU A 329 -9.57 -26.48 -4.93
CA GLU A 329 -9.77 -26.49 -6.39
C GLU A 329 -8.78 -25.57 -7.12
N TRP A 330 -8.47 -24.40 -6.54
CA TRP A 330 -7.66 -23.36 -7.18
C TRP A 330 -6.21 -23.27 -6.67
N SER A 331 -5.82 -24.14 -5.73
CA SER A 331 -4.45 -24.25 -5.21
C SER A 331 -3.43 -24.51 -6.33
N GLY A 332 -2.48 -23.59 -6.49
CA GLY A 332 -1.43 -23.68 -7.51
C GLY A 332 -1.89 -23.36 -8.94
N ALA A 333 -3.12 -22.85 -9.15
CA ALA A 333 -3.53 -22.28 -10.42
C ALA A 333 -2.68 -21.05 -10.78
N ALA A 334 -2.37 -20.87 -12.07
CA ALA A 334 -1.59 -19.73 -12.56
C ALA A 334 -2.44 -18.46 -12.81
N ASP A 335 -3.76 -18.62 -12.81
CA ASP A 335 -4.77 -17.59 -13.07
C ASP A 335 -6.06 -18.05 -12.40
N VAL A 336 -6.69 -17.20 -11.58
CA VAL A 336 -7.92 -17.51 -10.81
C VAL A 336 -9.03 -16.62 -11.37
N PRO A 337 -10.20 -17.18 -11.76
CA PRO A 337 -11.29 -16.37 -12.31
C PRO A 337 -11.81 -15.33 -11.32
N ASP A 338 -12.13 -14.13 -11.83
CA ASP A 338 -12.70 -13.02 -11.04
C ASP A 338 -13.95 -13.46 -10.25
N GLU A 339 -14.75 -14.41 -10.76
CA GLU A 339 -15.93 -14.93 -10.05
C GLU A 339 -15.59 -15.76 -8.80
N VAL A 340 -14.40 -16.39 -8.76
CA VAL A 340 -13.93 -17.17 -7.61
C VAL A 340 -13.41 -16.23 -6.52
N ASP A 341 -12.59 -15.24 -6.89
CA ASP A 341 -12.08 -14.20 -5.97
C ASP A 341 -13.23 -13.40 -5.33
N ALA A 342 -14.22 -13.02 -6.15
CA ALA A 342 -15.46 -12.40 -5.66
C ALA A 342 -16.28 -13.32 -4.73
N ARG A 343 -16.25 -14.65 -4.95
CA ARG A 343 -16.96 -15.60 -4.08
C ARG A 343 -16.24 -15.79 -2.74
N VAL A 344 -14.92 -15.90 -2.74
CA VAL A 344 -14.11 -15.96 -1.51
C VAL A 344 -14.31 -14.69 -0.69
N THR A 345 -14.23 -13.51 -1.31
CA THR A 345 -14.52 -12.22 -0.66
C THR A 345 -15.91 -12.20 -0.01
N ALA A 346 -16.95 -12.65 -0.72
CA ALA A 346 -18.30 -12.72 -0.18
C ALA A 346 -18.48 -13.76 0.95
N ILE A 347 -17.68 -14.84 0.95
CA ILE A 347 -17.66 -15.81 2.05
C ILE A 347 -17.00 -15.20 3.29
N ASP A 348 -15.88 -14.49 3.13
CA ASP A 348 -15.20 -13.80 4.24
C ASP A 348 -16.07 -12.70 4.86
N GLU A 349 -16.79 -11.92 4.05
CA GLU A 349 -17.79 -10.95 4.52
C GLU A 349 -18.90 -11.62 5.35
N GLU A 350 -19.47 -12.72 4.86
CA GLU A 350 -20.56 -13.42 5.54
C GLU A 350 -20.08 -14.13 6.82
N ILE A 351 -18.87 -14.73 6.79
CA ILE A 351 -18.21 -15.27 7.98
C ILE A 351 -17.99 -14.14 8.99
N SER A 352 -17.40 -13.01 8.58
CA SER A 352 -17.10 -11.84 9.42
C SER A 352 -18.35 -11.34 10.16
N ALA A 353 -19.48 -11.20 9.45
CA ALA A 353 -20.75 -10.82 10.05
C ALA A 353 -21.25 -11.82 11.12
N ILE A 354 -21.02 -13.12 10.93
CA ILE A 354 -21.35 -14.17 11.91
C ILE A 354 -20.31 -14.24 13.06
N VAL A 355 -19.06 -13.82 12.83
CA VAL A 355 -18.02 -13.67 13.86
C VAL A 355 -18.35 -12.53 14.80
N SER A 356 -18.58 -11.36 14.22
CA SER A 356 -18.75 -10.08 14.89
C SER A 356 -20.16 -9.96 15.45
N ARG A 357 -20.47 -10.86 16.40
CA ARG A 357 -21.69 -10.83 17.20
C ARG A 357 -21.62 -9.57 18.08
N PRO A 358 -22.53 -8.58 17.88
CA PRO A 358 -22.49 -7.33 18.64
C PRO A 358 -22.63 -7.60 20.14
N LEU A 359 -21.90 -6.82 20.95
CA LEU A 359 -22.03 -6.89 22.40
C LEU A 359 -23.45 -6.48 22.84
N VAL A 360 -24.01 -7.25 23.77
CA VAL A 360 -25.28 -6.96 24.43
C VAL A 360 -24.99 -6.33 25.78
N TYR A 361 -25.58 -5.16 26.03
CA TYR A 361 -25.38 -4.41 27.26
C TYR A 361 -26.60 -4.52 28.16
N GLN A 362 -26.39 -4.45 29.47
CA GLN A 362 -27.49 -4.47 30.43
C GLN A 362 -28.30 -3.16 30.31
N PRO A 363 -29.64 -3.20 30.21
CA PRO A 363 -30.47 -1.99 30.02
C PRO A 363 -30.29 -0.92 31.11
N THR A 364 -29.95 -1.33 32.33
CA THR A 364 -29.62 -0.43 33.45
C THR A 364 -28.31 0.34 33.24
N GLU A 365 -27.40 -0.20 32.44
CA GLU A 365 -26.13 0.44 32.11
C GLU A 365 -26.24 1.29 30.84
N MET A 366 -27.00 0.84 29.84
CA MET A 366 -27.37 1.67 28.68
C MET A 366 -28.07 2.97 29.11
N ALA A 367 -28.88 2.92 30.17
CA ALA A 367 -29.54 4.10 30.74
C ALA A 367 -28.59 5.13 31.41
N ARG A 368 -27.29 4.83 31.56
CA ARG A 368 -26.24 5.76 32.03
C ARG A 368 -25.10 5.98 31.03
N ALA A 369 -24.90 5.05 30.10
CA ALA A 369 -23.89 5.12 29.05
C ALA A 369 -24.45 5.70 27.75
N GLY A 370 -23.56 6.11 26.85
CA GLY A 370 -23.89 6.55 25.51
C GLY A 370 -23.04 5.90 24.42
N VAL A 371 -23.24 6.42 23.21
CA VAL A 371 -22.67 5.88 21.97
C VAL A 371 -22.08 7.01 21.13
N PHE A 372 -20.92 6.77 20.55
CA PHE A 372 -20.35 7.58 19.49
C PHE A 372 -20.62 6.94 18.14
N VAL A 373 -20.95 7.77 17.15
CA VAL A 373 -21.26 7.35 15.79
C VAL A 373 -20.48 8.24 14.83
N SER A 374 -19.62 7.62 14.02
CA SER A 374 -18.78 8.31 13.04
C SER A 374 -18.72 7.56 11.71
N ILE A 375 -17.93 8.07 10.77
CA ILE A 375 -17.77 7.48 9.44
C ILE A 375 -16.35 6.93 9.33
N ASP A 376 -16.18 5.65 9.04
CA ASP A 376 -14.87 5.04 8.79
C ASP A 376 -14.32 5.47 7.41
N SER A 377 -13.03 5.29 7.18
CA SER A 377 -12.28 5.52 5.95
C SER A 377 -12.90 4.93 4.67
N ASP A 378 -13.62 3.82 4.76
CA ASP A 378 -14.35 3.18 3.67
C ASP A 378 -15.74 3.81 3.42
N GLY A 379 -16.22 4.68 4.31
CA GLY A 379 -17.56 5.27 4.29
C GLY A 379 -18.64 4.47 5.02
N SER A 380 -18.27 3.38 5.70
CA SER A 380 -19.18 2.65 6.59
C SER A 380 -19.45 3.44 7.88
N LEU A 381 -20.47 2.99 8.63
CA LEU A 381 -20.87 3.62 9.89
C LEU A 381 -20.12 2.96 11.05
N TYR A 382 -19.18 3.69 11.66
CA TYR A 382 -18.45 3.25 12.84
C TYR A 382 -19.25 3.61 14.10
N ILE A 383 -19.41 2.66 15.03
CA ILE A 383 -20.29 2.81 16.20
C ILE A 383 -19.62 2.26 17.46
N GLU A 384 -19.31 3.15 18.39
CA GLU A 384 -18.59 2.84 19.62
C GLU A 384 -19.55 2.98 20.81
N ARG A 385 -19.92 1.85 21.43
CA ARG A 385 -20.97 1.75 22.45
C ARG A 385 -20.39 1.60 23.85
N GLY A 386 -21.05 2.18 24.85
CA GLY A 386 -20.78 1.89 26.25
C GLY A 386 -19.99 2.96 27.02
N TYR A 387 -20.07 4.24 26.65
CA TYR A 387 -19.30 5.31 27.29
C TYR A 387 -20.10 6.03 28.37
N VAL A 388 -19.65 6.00 29.63
CA VAL A 388 -20.26 6.74 30.75
C VAL A 388 -19.46 8.02 31.00
N ARG A 389 -20.14 9.17 30.99
CA ARG A 389 -19.52 10.47 31.29
C ARG A 389 -19.38 10.68 32.80
N PRO A 390 -18.45 11.54 33.27
CA PRO A 390 -18.30 11.86 34.69
C PRO A 390 -19.59 12.33 35.36
N GLU A 391 -20.41 13.14 34.66
CA GLU A 391 -21.71 13.62 35.18
C GLU A 391 -22.81 12.54 35.22
N ASP A 392 -22.57 11.38 34.60
CA ASP A 392 -23.53 10.29 34.45
C ASP A 392 -23.26 9.10 35.40
N GLU A 393 -22.17 9.15 36.17
CA GLU A 393 -21.83 8.16 37.19
C GLU A 393 -22.79 8.19 38.41
N PRO A 394 -23.01 7.05 39.08
CA PRO A 394 -23.86 7.01 40.27
C PRO A 394 -23.20 7.77 41.43
N ALA A 395 -23.95 8.68 42.06
CA ALA A 395 -23.50 9.37 43.25
C ALA A 395 -23.13 8.37 44.36
N GLN A 396 -21.91 8.45 44.88
CA GLN A 396 -21.46 7.61 45.99
C GLN A 396 -22.31 7.89 47.24
N GLU A 397 -22.99 6.86 47.76
CA GLU A 397 -23.52 6.91 49.13
C GLU A 397 -22.34 6.93 50.11
N PRO A 398 -22.30 7.84 51.09
CA PRO A 398 -21.20 7.90 52.05
C PRO A 398 -21.25 6.69 52.99
N ALA A 399 -20.20 5.87 52.96
CA ALA A 399 -20.10 4.70 53.82
C ALA A 399 -20.12 5.08 55.31
N GLU A 400 -21.10 4.58 56.06
CA GLU A 400 -21.21 4.80 57.50
C GLU A 400 -20.08 4.08 58.25
N ALA A 401 -19.33 4.81 59.07
CA ALA A 401 -18.30 4.27 59.93
C ALA A 401 -18.91 3.56 61.16
N ALA A 402 -18.40 2.37 61.47
CA ALA A 402 -18.67 1.65 62.71
C ALA A 402 -17.34 1.25 63.37
N GLU A 403 -16.94 2.02 64.39
CA GLU A 403 -15.79 1.73 65.26
C GLU A 403 -16.17 0.69 66.33
N GLN A 404 -15.25 -0.21 66.70
CA GLN A 404 -15.15 -0.67 68.09
C GLN A 404 -13.78 -1.27 68.48
N ASP A 405 -13.10 -0.50 69.32
CA ASP A 405 -11.92 -0.74 70.17
C ASP A 405 -11.49 -2.17 70.51
N VAL A 406 -10.15 -2.37 70.54
CA VAL A 406 -9.43 -2.88 71.75
C VAL A 406 -8.05 -2.21 71.86
N GLU A 407 -7.75 -1.56 72.99
CA GLU A 407 -6.41 -1.03 73.33
C GLU A 407 -5.43 -2.10 73.88
N LEU A 408 -4.13 -1.82 73.75
CA LEU A 408 -2.98 -2.70 73.94
C LEU A 408 -2.61 -3.03 75.41
N PRO A 409 -1.65 -3.95 75.61
CA PRO A 409 -0.34 -3.44 76.06
C PRO A 409 0.89 -4.00 75.33
N ALA A 410 1.77 -3.05 74.95
CA ALA A 410 3.25 -3.07 74.77
C ALA A 410 4.04 -4.32 75.27
N ASP A 411 5.19 -4.76 74.74
CA ASP A 411 6.18 -4.24 73.76
C ASP A 411 7.16 -5.43 73.42
N ASP A 412 8.07 -5.48 72.43
CA ASP A 412 8.60 -4.61 71.36
C ASP A 412 9.30 -5.54 70.28
N GLN A 413 9.66 -5.00 69.10
CA GLN A 413 10.59 -5.50 68.06
C GLN A 413 10.16 -6.58 67.02
N ARG A 414 9.75 -6.02 65.86
CA ARG A 414 10.18 -6.32 64.46
C ARG A 414 9.55 -7.45 63.62
N GLU A 415 8.91 -6.96 62.54
CA GLU A 415 9.01 -7.40 61.13
C GLU A 415 8.23 -8.67 60.68
N THR A 416 6.95 -8.45 60.36
CA THR A 416 6.25 -8.70 59.07
C THR A 416 6.79 -9.73 58.06
N GLU A 417 5.97 -10.45 57.28
CA GLU A 417 4.58 -10.95 57.39
C GLU A 417 4.29 -11.79 56.12
N ASP A 418 3.79 -13.03 56.22
CA ASP A 418 2.94 -13.68 55.18
C ASP A 418 2.33 -15.01 55.69
N GLY A 419 1.16 -15.39 55.16
CA GLY A 419 0.72 -16.80 55.03
C GLY A 419 -0.33 -17.34 56.01
N GLY A 420 -1.62 -17.29 55.66
CA GLY A 420 -2.69 -18.01 56.37
C GLY A 420 -4.05 -18.03 55.67
N ALA A 421 -4.46 -19.17 55.10
CA ALA A 421 -5.54 -19.23 54.10
C ALA A 421 -6.95 -19.62 54.60
N ARG A 422 -7.98 -19.03 53.95
CA ARG A 422 -9.35 -19.54 53.63
C ARG A 422 -10.38 -19.88 54.74
N PRO A 423 -11.66 -19.55 54.50
CA PRO A 423 -12.83 -20.31 54.95
C PRO A 423 -13.48 -21.15 53.82
N ALA A 424 -14.44 -22.01 54.18
CA ALA A 424 -14.91 -23.15 53.37
C ALA A 424 -16.25 -22.98 52.63
N ILE A 425 -16.43 -23.79 51.57
CA ILE A 425 -17.67 -23.93 50.80
C ILE A 425 -18.47 -25.15 51.32
N VAL A 426 -19.80 -25.03 51.40
CA VAL A 426 -20.71 -26.13 51.75
C VAL A 426 -21.14 -26.89 50.50
N THR A 427 -21.11 -28.21 50.57
CA THR A 427 -21.41 -29.16 49.49
C THR A 427 -22.90 -29.37 49.25
N ASN A 428 -23.26 -29.57 47.98
CA ASN A 428 -24.39 -30.42 47.59
C ASN A 428 -23.99 -31.25 46.37
N GLY A 429 -24.25 -32.55 46.42
CA GLY A 429 -23.63 -33.51 45.52
C GLY A 429 -24.40 -33.75 44.21
N GLY A 430 -23.66 -33.76 43.10
CA GLY A 430 -24.03 -34.37 41.83
C GLY A 430 -22.79 -35.04 41.25
N ALA A 431 -22.82 -36.35 40.99
CA ALA A 431 -21.65 -37.08 40.52
C ALA A 431 -21.33 -36.72 39.06
N PRO A 432 -20.06 -36.41 38.71
CA PRO A 432 -19.65 -36.38 37.30
C PRO A 432 -19.71 -37.80 36.75
N GLY A 433 -20.45 -37.98 35.66
CA GLY A 433 -20.43 -39.24 34.92
C GLY A 433 -19.04 -39.51 34.35
N ALA A 434 -18.64 -40.78 34.31
CA ALA A 434 -17.45 -41.18 33.58
C ALA A 434 -17.63 -40.85 32.10
N VAL A 435 -16.76 -39.99 31.56
CA VAL A 435 -16.49 -39.99 30.12
C VAL A 435 -15.41 -41.05 29.91
N ASP A 436 -15.76 -42.04 29.10
CA ASP A 436 -14.91 -43.18 28.78
C ASP A 436 -13.71 -42.71 27.93
N PRO A 437 -12.45 -42.91 28.36
CA PRO A 437 -11.29 -42.69 27.51
C PRO A 437 -11.18 -43.88 26.55
N GLY A 438 -12.00 -43.87 25.50
CA GLY A 438 -11.96 -44.85 24.43
C GLY A 438 -10.61 -44.81 23.71
N GLU A 439 -9.82 -45.85 23.96
CA GLU A 439 -8.78 -46.43 23.09
C GLU A 439 -8.12 -45.45 22.09
N GLU A 440 -7.13 -44.67 22.56
CA GLU A 440 -6.14 -44.07 21.65
C GLU A 440 -5.24 -45.20 21.11
N ASP A 441 -5.40 -45.54 19.83
CA ASP A 441 -4.64 -46.58 19.14
C ASP A 441 -3.12 -46.38 19.23
N GLU A 442 -2.40 -47.48 19.44
CA GLU A 442 -0.93 -47.54 19.39
C GLU A 442 -0.42 -47.47 17.93
N GLN A 443 -0.62 -46.34 17.26
CA GLN A 443 0.02 -46.01 15.98
C GLN A 443 -0.05 -44.52 15.65
N ASP A 444 0.93 -43.75 16.12
CA ASP A 444 1.34 -42.52 15.42
C ASP A 444 2.79 -42.13 15.79
N ASP A 445 3.77 -42.59 14.99
CA ASP A 445 5.19 -42.20 15.10
C ASP A 445 5.44 -40.75 14.61
N LEU A 446 4.39 -39.99 14.29
CA LEU A 446 4.47 -38.64 13.73
C LEU A 446 4.62 -37.56 14.81
N LEU A 447 5.62 -36.69 14.61
CA LEU A 447 5.89 -35.53 15.46
C LEU A 447 4.85 -34.42 15.24
N ARG A 448 3.64 -34.58 15.82
CA ARG A 448 2.59 -33.55 15.81
C ARG A 448 3.15 -32.14 16.12
N PRO A 449 2.59 -31.06 15.52
CA PRO A 449 2.97 -29.68 15.83
C PRO A 449 2.90 -29.35 17.32
N LEU A 450 3.62 -28.30 17.74
CA LEU A 450 3.48 -27.76 19.09
C LEU A 450 2.09 -27.10 19.23
N PRO A 451 1.40 -27.24 20.37
CA PRO A 451 0.13 -26.55 20.58
C PRO A 451 0.30 -25.02 20.52
N ASP A 452 -0.59 -24.33 19.81
CA ASP A 452 -0.63 -22.87 19.62
C ASP A 452 -0.24 -22.08 20.88
N ARG A 453 -0.93 -22.37 22.00
CA ARG A 453 -0.67 -21.72 23.29
C ARG A 453 0.79 -21.89 23.77
N LEU A 454 1.40 -23.05 23.55
CA LEU A 454 2.80 -23.29 23.88
C LEU A 454 3.74 -22.51 22.96
N VAL A 455 3.38 -22.33 21.68
CA VAL A 455 4.15 -21.50 20.74
C VAL A 455 4.10 -20.02 21.15
N THR A 456 2.92 -19.50 21.51
CA THR A 456 2.77 -18.14 22.09
C THR A 456 3.60 -17.98 23.38
N GLU A 457 3.52 -18.93 24.32
CA GLU A 457 4.28 -18.88 25.58
C GLU A 457 5.82 -18.89 25.34
N LEU A 458 6.32 -19.76 24.45
CA LEU A 458 7.75 -19.81 24.12
C LEU A 458 8.23 -18.53 23.41
N THR A 459 7.49 -18.06 22.42
CA THR A 459 7.84 -16.82 21.69
C THR A 459 7.70 -15.56 22.54
N THR A 460 6.86 -15.59 23.59
CA THR A 460 6.80 -14.56 24.64
C THR A 460 8.10 -14.51 25.45
N HIS A 461 8.60 -15.67 25.92
CA HIS A 461 9.92 -15.76 26.57
C HIS A 461 11.06 -15.30 25.65
N ARG A 462 11.05 -15.71 24.37
CA ARG A 462 12.03 -15.26 23.37
C ARG A 462 11.98 -13.76 23.14
N THR A 463 10.78 -13.17 23.06
CA THR A 463 10.60 -11.72 22.90
C THR A 463 11.20 -10.97 24.09
N LEU A 464 10.89 -11.37 25.32
CA LEU A 464 11.43 -10.72 26.52
C LEU A 464 12.97 -10.80 26.59
N ALA A 465 13.55 -11.96 26.26
CA ALA A 465 15.00 -12.11 26.18
C ALA A 465 15.63 -11.27 25.05
N LEU A 466 14.97 -11.17 23.90
CA LEU A 466 15.38 -10.32 22.78
C LEU A 466 15.33 -8.82 23.13
N ARG A 467 14.31 -8.37 23.88
CA ARG A 467 14.27 -7.00 24.44
C ARG A 467 15.49 -6.73 25.29
N ASN A 468 15.81 -7.63 26.21
CA ASN A 468 16.97 -7.51 27.09
C ASN A 468 18.31 -7.51 26.32
N ALA A 469 18.44 -8.37 25.31
CA ALA A 469 19.61 -8.44 24.45
C ALA A 469 19.81 -7.15 23.62
N VAL A 470 18.77 -6.64 22.95
CA VAL A 470 18.88 -5.42 22.12
C VAL A 470 19.10 -4.17 22.97
N ALA A 471 18.45 -4.06 24.15
CA ALA A 471 18.71 -2.98 25.10
C ALA A 471 20.18 -2.92 25.57
N SER A 472 20.89 -4.04 25.51
CA SER A 472 22.32 -4.14 25.87
C SER A 472 23.27 -3.82 24.69
N HIS A 473 22.74 -3.57 23.49
CA HIS A 473 23.52 -3.36 22.26
C HIS A 473 23.03 -2.12 21.47
N PRO A 474 23.48 -0.90 21.83
CA PRO A 474 22.95 0.34 21.25
C PRO A 474 23.06 0.48 19.73
N GLN A 475 24.12 -0.04 19.12
CA GLN A 475 24.26 -0.04 17.65
C GLN A 475 23.21 -0.93 16.98
N VAL A 476 22.84 -2.06 17.60
CA VAL A 476 21.81 -2.97 17.09
C VAL A 476 20.43 -2.32 17.24
N ALA A 477 20.16 -1.66 18.38
CA ALA A 477 18.93 -0.91 18.57
C ALA A 477 18.78 0.22 17.54
N PHE A 478 19.85 0.98 17.26
CA PHE A 478 19.86 2.03 16.24
C PHE A 478 19.59 1.46 14.84
N ALA A 479 20.30 0.40 14.45
CA ALA A 479 20.08 -0.27 13.18
C ALA A 479 18.64 -0.80 13.03
N ALA A 480 18.05 -1.33 14.11
CA ALA A 480 16.69 -1.87 14.11
C ALA A 480 15.61 -0.77 13.99
N VAL A 481 15.79 0.37 14.65
CA VAL A 481 14.92 1.54 14.50
C VAL A 481 15.07 2.18 13.12
N LEU A 482 16.30 2.37 12.63
CA LEU A 482 16.56 2.88 11.29
C LEU A 482 15.97 1.96 10.21
N HIS A 483 16.05 0.64 10.39
CA HIS A 483 15.43 -0.35 9.52
C HIS A 483 13.89 -0.19 9.47
N ALA A 484 13.23 -0.05 10.62
CA ALA A 484 11.79 0.17 10.68
C ALA A 484 11.39 1.48 9.96
N LEU A 485 12.10 2.58 10.21
CA LEU A 485 11.87 3.87 9.53
C LEU A 485 12.14 3.80 8.02
N ALA A 486 13.17 3.06 7.59
CA ALA A 486 13.50 2.88 6.18
C ALA A 486 12.45 2.03 5.45
N LEU A 487 11.91 0.98 6.10
CA LEU A 487 10.81 0.19 5.55
C LEU A 487 9.57 1.05 5.32
N ASP A 488 9.17 1.85 6.31
CA ASP A 488 8.00 2.74 6.20
C ASP A 488 8.19 3.81 5.11
N THR A 489 9.39 4.42 5.05
CA THR A 489 9.70 5.52 4.13
C THR A 489 9.94 5.09 2.69
N PHE A 490 10.54 3.92 2.45
CA PHE A 490 11.01 3.51 1.12
C PHE A 490 10.41 2.18 0.60
N TYR A 491 9.72 1.41 1.45
CA TYR A 491 9.22 0.07 1.12
C TYR A 491 7.75 -0.10 1.55
N HIS A 492 6.86 0.77 1.06
CA HIS A 492 5.43 0.83 1.44
C HIS A 492 4.62 -0.48 1.31
N TYR A 493 5.15 -1.52 0.64
CA TYR A 493 4.54 -2.86 0.55
C TYR A 493 4.99 -3.83 1.66
N SER A 494 5.88 -3.39 2.56
CA SER A 494 6.62 -4.25 3.51
C SER A 494 6.44 -3.86 4.98
N SER A 495 5.50 -2.96 5.32
CA SER A 495 5.28 -2.46 6.69
C SER A 495 5.00 -3.55 7.74
N GLY A 496 4.59 -4.75 7.33
CA GLY A 496 4.37 -5.90 8.21
C GLY A 496 5.59 -6.76 8.56
N THR A 497 6.78 -6.53 7.99
CA THR A 497 7.94 -7.44 8.17
C THR A 497 8.89 -7.06 9.32
N SER A 498 8.77 -5.85 9.89
CA SER A 498 9.58 -5.45 11.05
C SER A 498 8.98 -6.00 12.34
N CYS A 499 9.80 -6.65 13.18
CA CYS A 499 9.48 -6.93 14.58
C CYS A 499 9.80 -5.77 15.55
N VAL A 500 10.30 -4.64 15.04
CA VAL A 500 10.33 -3.36 15.74
C VAL A 500 9.13 -2.54 15.28
N GLU A 501 8.16 -2.36 16.18
CA GLU A 501 7.02 -1.47 16.01
C GLU A 501 7.30 -0.17 16.77
N ILE A 502 7.51 0.95 16.06
CA ILE A 502 7.73 2.25 16.71
C ILE A 502 6.39 2.87 17.08
N SER A 503 5.79 2.36 18.16
CA SER A 503 4.81 3.09 18.95
C SER A 503 5.15 2.91 20.43
N VAL A 504 5.35 4.00 21.17
CA VAL A 504 5.56 3.93 22.62
C VAL A 504 4.20 3.88 23.31
N ARG A 505 3.48 2.78 23.08
CA ARG A 505 2.33 2.37 23.89
C ARG A 505 2.83 1.37 24.92
N GLY A 506 2.43 1.55 26.18
CA GLY A 506 2.76 0.63 27.29
C GLY A 506 2.03 -0.71 27.16
N GLY A 507 2.33 -1.48 26.12
CA GLY A 507 1.71 -2.77 25.85
C GLY A 507 2.18 -3.84 26.84
N SER A 508 1.25 -4.35 27.63
CA SER A 508 1.50 -5.46 28.55
C SER A 508 1.88 -6.74 27.79
N LEU A 509 2.99 -7.38 28.17
CA LEU A 509 3.26 -8.78 27.85
C LEU A 509 2.35 -9.67 28.75
N GLY A 510 1.04 -9.51 28.59
CA GLY A 510 0.04 -9.91 29.59
C GLY A 510 -0.20 -11.41 29.68
N THR A 511 -0.03 -11.98 30.87
CA THR A 511 -0.57 -13.30 31.33
C THR A 511 -0.37 -14.56 30.47
N HIS A 512 0.33 -14.51 29.33
CA HIS A 512 0.46 -15.69 28.46
C HIS A 512 1.26 -16.81 29.12
N ALA A 513 2.42 -16.51 29.72
CA ALA A 513 3.31 -17.48 30.36
C ALA A 513 3.48 -17.23 31.88
N PRO A 514 3.25 -18.23 32.75
CA PRO A 514 3.47 -18.11 34.19
C PRO A 514 4.97 -17.98 34.53
N GLY A 515 5.31 -17.18 35.55
CA GLY A 515 6.70 -16.99 36.01
C GLY A 515 7.55 -15.99 35.19
N MET A 516 6.97 -15.30 34.21
CA MET A 516 7.67 -14.31 33.37
C MET A 516 8.40 -13.21 34.14
N GLY A 517 7.76 -12.61 35.16
CA GLY A 517 8.34 -11.53 35.97
C GLY A 517 9.54 -11.96 36.82
N ASP A 518 9.67 -13.26 37.12
CA ASP A 518 10.81 -13.81 37.85
C ASP A 518 11.99 -14.19 36.94
N SER A 519 11.85 -14.06 35.63
CA SER A 519 12.92 -14.37 34.68
C SER A 519 14.11 -13.41 34.82
N ALA A 520 15.32 -13.92 34.52
CA ALA A 520 16.53 -13.10 34.55
C ALA A 520 16.45 -11.89 33.59
N SER A 521 15.75 -12.04 32.46
CA SER A 521 15.53 -10.95 31.50
C SER A 521 14.56 -9.88 32.00
N ALA A 522 13.47 -10.26 32.69
CA ALA A 522 12.58 -9.29 33.35
C ALA A 522 13.34 -8.46 34.37
N ARG A 523 13.97 -9.12 35.36
CA ARG A 523 14.73 -8.46 36.43
C ARG A 523 15.85 -7.55 35.90
N ALA A 524 16.51 -7.93 34.81
CA ALA A 524 17.53 -7.09 34.17
C ALA A 524 16.94 -5.88 33.42
N ILE A 525 15.75 -6.01 32.84
CA ILE A 525 15.00 -4.89 32.23
C ILE A 525 14.54 -3.93 33.33
N ASP A 526 13.94 -4.45 34.40
CA ASP A 526 13.39 -3.66 35.52
C ASP A 526 14.52 -2.89 36.23
N GLN A 527 15.63 -3.56 36.57
CA GLN A 527 16.80 -2.91 37.16
C GLN A 527 17.38 -1.79 36.28
N ARG A 528 17.44 -1.99 34.94
CA ARG A 528 17.84 -0.91 34.02
C ARG A 528 16.82 0.23 34.03
N HIS A 529 15.53 -0.09 34.04
CA HIS A 529 14.46 0.89 34.02
C HIS A 529 14.48 1.77 35.28
N GLU A 530 14.61 1.16 36.46
CA GLU A 530 14.84 1.87 37.73
C GLU A 530 16.09 2.76 37.66
N SER A 531 17.22 2.22 37.16
CA SER A 531 18.47 2.99 37.04
C SER A 531 18.39 4.17 36.08
N TRP A 532 17.46 4.14 35.11
CA TRP A 532 17.17 5.29 34.25
C TRP A 532 16.16 6.24 34.90
N ALA A 533 15.13 5.73 35.56
CA ALA A 533 14.16 6.53 36.29
C ALA A 533 14.83 7.40 37.38
N GLU A 534 15.82 6.87 38.10
CA GLU A 534 16.62 7.64 39.07
C GLU A 534 17.46 8.77 38.45
N ARG A 535 17.71 8.73 37.14
CA ARG A 535 18.57 9.69 36.40
C ARG A 535 17.78 10.70 35.56
N LEU A 536 16.51 10.42 35.31
CA LEU A 536 15.60 11.25 34.53
C LEU A 536 14.79 12.18 35.46
N PRO A 537 14.31 13.35 34.98
CA PRO A 537 13.57 14.26 35.82
C PRO A 537 12.11 13.83 36.01
N ASP A 538 11.56 14.05 37.21
CA ASP A 538 10.13 13.84 37.54
C ASP A 538 9.16 14.71 36.70
N GLN A 539 9.70 15.73 36.04
CA GLN A 539 8.96 16.78 35.34
C GLN A 539 9.24 16.70 33.83
N PRO A 540 8.24 16.37 32.97
CA PRO A 540 8.46 16.15 31.55
C PRO A 540 9.09 17.33 30.80
N GLN A 541 8.83 18.57 31.22
CA GLN A 541 9.40 19.77 30.62
C GLN A 541 10.93 19.87 30.77
N ASP A 542 11.51 19.24 31.80
CA ASP A 542 12.95 19.30 32.08
C ASP A 542 13.73 18.17 31.35
N LEU A 543 13.01 17.21 30.75
CA LEU A 543 13.59 16.02 30.11
C LEU A 543 14.53 16.37 28.95
N TRP A 544 14.19 17.39 28.14
CA TRP A 544 15.02 17.79 27.01
C TRP A 544 16.43 18.22 27.44
N ASP A 545 16.51 19.06 28.48
CA ASP A 545 17.77 19.58 29.00
C ASP A 545 18.63 18.48 29.63
N VAL A 546 18.01 17.47 30.25
CA VAL A 546 18.70 16.27 30.74
C VAL A 546 19.22 15.42 29.58
N LEU A 547 18.40 15.17 28.55
CA LEU A 547 18.79 14.34 27.40
C LEU A 547 19.99 14.93 26.63
N ILE A 548 20.02 16.24 26.41
CA ILE A 548 21.17 16.89 25.73
C ILE A 548 22.43 16.97 26.60
N ALA A 549 22.30 16.84 27.93
CA ALA A 549 23.42 16.83 28.87
C ALA A 549 24.00 15.42 29.12
N LEU A 550 23.29 14.36 28.75
CA LEU A 550 23.81 12.99 28.77
C LEU A 550 25.01 12.83 27.82
N SER A 551 25.93 11.92 28.17
CA SER A 551 27.00 11.53 27.25
C SER A 551 26.44 10.82 26.01
N ALA A 552 27.18 10.81 24.90
CA ALA A 552 26.74 10.08 23.70
C ALA A 552 26.55 8.57 23.96
N GLU A 553 27.32 7.99 24.90
CA GLU A 553 27.17 6.61 25.35
C GLU A 553 25.87 6.41 26.15
N ASP A 554 25.56 7.32 27.07
CA ASP A 554 24.30 7.31 27.83
C ASP A 554 23.07 7.55 26.94
N GLN A 555 23.15 8.50 26.00
CA GLN A 555 22.09 8.74 25.01
C GLN A 555 21.82 7.47 24.19
N ALA A 556 22.88 6.81 23.72
CA ALA A 556 22.76 5.56 22.97
C ALA A 556 22.19 4.41 23.83
N ALA A 557 22.60 4.30 25.09
CA ALA A 557 22.10 3.28 26.02
C ALA A 557 20.64 3.51 26.43
N LEU A 558 20.22 4.75 26.69
CA LEU A 558 18.84 5.12 26.96
C LEU A 558 17.96 4.91 25.71
N PHE A 559 18.43 5.33 24.54
CA PHE A 559 17.79 5.04 23.26
C PHE A 559 17.59 3.52 23.05
N ALA A 560 18.62 2.71 23.33
CA ALA A 560 18.54 1.25 23.21
C ALA A 560 17.51 0.65 24.17
N HIS A 561 17.46 1.13 25.41
CA HIS A 561 16.46 0.73 26.39
C HIS A 561 15.05 1.07 25.90
N CYS A 562 14.79 2.32 25.50
CA CYS A 562 13.49 2.75 24.97
C CYS A 562 13.08 1.97 23.71
N ALA A 563 13.97 1.85 22.73
CA ALA A 563 13.72 1.12 21.48
C ALA A 563 13.42 -0.37 21.71
N SER A 564 14.01 -0.98 22.75
CA SER A 564 13.76 -2.39 23.06
C SER A 564 12.30 -2.70 23.42
N PHE A 565 11.56 -1.75 24.00
CA PHE A 565 10.14 -1.95 24.33
C PHE A 565 9.26 -2.11 23.08
N GLY A 566 9.68 -1.55 21.94
CA GLY A 566 9.01 -1.71 20.63
C GLY A 566 9.25 -3.06 19.95
N ILE A 567 10.06 -3.97 20.53
CA ILE A 567 10.29 -5.30 19.95
C ILE A 567 9.13 -6.23 20.30
N ASN A 568 8.48 -6.78 19.28
CA ASN A 568 7.44 -7.80 19.40
C ASN A 568 7.71 -8.96 18.42
N ALA A 569 8.03 -10.13 18.96
CA ALA A 569 8.21 -11.37 18.22
C ALA A 569 7.34 -12.50 18.79
N VAL A 570 6.23 -12.15 19.46
CA VAL A 570 5.26 -13.12 19.97
C VAL A 570 4.50 -13.74 18.80
N TRP A 571 4.41 -15.06 18.78
CA TRP A 571 3.53 -15.77 17.87
C TRP A 571 2.11 -15.74 18.42
N GLU A 572 1.20 -15.19 17.62
CA GLU A 572 -0.22 -15.16 17.90
C GLU A 572 -0.92 -15.95 16.80
N PRO A 573 -1.90 -16.82 17.12
CA PRO A 573 -2.64 -17.52 16.10
C PRO A 573 -3.44 -16.52 15.27
N ALA A 574 -3.32 -16.59 13.94
CA ALA A 574 -4.11 -15.79 12.99
C ALA A 574 -5.55 -16.30 12.90
N ASN A 575 -6.21 -16.37 14.05
CA ASN A 575 -7.54 -16.91 14.24
C ASN A 575 -8.60 -15.81 14.31
N ARG A 576 -9.85 -16.25 14.12
CA ARG A 576 -11.14 -15.54 14.26
C ARG A 576 -11.28 -14.55 15.44
N TYR A 577 -10.41 -14.61 16.44
CA TYR A 577 -10.44 -13.79 17.66
C TYR A 577 -9.51 -12.56 17.65
N ASN A 578 -8.59 -12.45 16.69
CA ASN A 578 -7.66 -11.30 16.61
C ASN A 578 -8.23 -10.10 15.84
N ASP A 579 -9.55 -10.06 15.58
CA ASP A 579 -10.29 -8.88 15.15
C ASP A 579 -9.73 -8.22 13.85
N GLY A 580 -9.14 -9.03 12.97
CA GLY A 580 -8.47 -8.59 11.74
C GLY A 580 -7.14 -7.83 11.92
N ARG A 581 -6.68 -7.60 13.16
CA ARG A 581 -5.60 -6.66 13.48
C ARG A 581 -4.20 -7.12 13.04
N VAL A 582 -3.95 -8.43 12.93
CA VAL A 582 -2.65 -8.99 12.54
C VAL A 582 -2.85 -10.22 11.64
N SER A 583 -2.27 -10.21 10.44
CA SER A 583 -2.34 -11.33 9.49
C SER A 583 -1.30 -12.42 9.80
N ALA A 584 -1.54 -13.66 9.38
CA ALA A 584 -0.57 -14.76 9.48
C ALA A 584 0.80 -14.41 8.83
N ARG A 585 0.76 -13.70 7.69
CA ARG A 585 1.95 -13.20 6.98
C ARG A 585 2.72 -12.19 7.83
N THR A 586 2.01 -11.31 8.55
CA THR A 586 2.60 -10.33 9.48
C THR A 586 3.26 -11.03 10.66
N VAL A 587 2.63 -12.04 11.25
CA VAL A 587 3.23 -12.84 12.35
C VAL A 587 4.50 -13.58 11.87
N SER A 588 4.46 -14.23 10.69
CA SER A 588 5.63 -14.91 10.12
C SER A 588 6.80 -13.96 9.89
N GLY A 589 6.55 -12.81 9.25
CA GLY A 589 7.58 -11.81 8.95
C GLY A 589 8.26 -11.27 10.22
N ARG A 590 7.51 -11.04 11.30
CA ARG A 590 8.07 -10.62 12.60
C ARG A 590 8.96 -11.70 13.22
N ILE A 591 8.56 -12.96 13.14
CA ILE A 591 9.35 -14.09 13.66
C ILE A 591 10.65 -14.25 12.86
N GLU A 592 10.58 -14.18 11.53
CA GLU A 592 11.74 -14.18 10.64
C GLU A 592 12.71 -13.02 10.96
N HIS A 593 12.20 -11.80 11.12
CA HIS A 593 13.01 -10.64 11.51
C HIS A 593 13.57 -10.77 12.94
N SER A 594 12.89 -11.46 13.85
CA SER A 594 13.40 -11.78 15.21
C SER A 594 14.67 -12.65 15.16
N HIS A 595 14.89 -13.42 14.09
CA HIS A 595 16.13 -14.17 13.90
C HIS A 595 17.27 -13.27 13.40
N VAL A 596 16.96 -12.23 12.62
CA VAL A 596 17.94 -11.21 12.20
C VAL A 596 18.42 -10.42 13.43
N LEU A 597 17.49 -9.86 14.22
CA LEU A 597 17.84 -9.17 15.46
C LEU A 597 18.50 -10.11 16.48
N GLY A 598 18.02 -11.35 16.59
CA GLY A 598 18.60 -12.36 17.48
C GLY A 598 20.07 -12.67 17.15
N ARG A 599 20.45 -12.70 15.87
CA ARG A 599 21.87 -12.82 15.48
C ARG A 599 22.65 -11.53 15.76
N ALA A 600 22.09 -10.37 15.42
CA ALA A 600 22.76 -9.08 15.60
C ALA A 600 23.03 -8.74 17.09
N ALA A 601 22.10 -9.05 17.98
CA ALA A 601 22.21 -8.85 19.43
C ALA A 601 22.83 -10.05 20.19
N ALA A 602 23.35 -11.07 19.48
CA ALA A 602 23.89 -12.30 20.04
C ALA A 602 22.96 -12.96 21.09
N LEU A 603 21.67 -13.08 20.78
CA LEU A 603 20.65 -13.64 21.67
C LEU A 603 20.93 -15.11 22.01
N ASP A 604 21.25 -15.36 23.27
CA ASP A 604 21.37 -16.68 23.87
C ASP A 604 20.25 -16.90 24.91
N MET A 605 19.32 -17.81 24.59
CA MET A 605 18.20 -18.17 25.47
C MET A 605 18.61 -19.00 26.70
N VAL A 606 19.73 -19.73 26.62
CA VAL A 606 20.27 -20.50 27.75
C VAL A 606 20.93 -19.54 28.73
N ALA A 607 21.71 -18.56 28.25
CA ALA A 607 22.24 -17.48 29.08
C ALA A 607 21.14 -16.57 29.65
N ALA A 608 20.02 -16.41 28.95
CA ALA A 608 18.82 -15.74 29.46
C ALA A 608 18.07 -16.55 30.55
N GLY A 609 18.52 -17.78 30.85
CA GLY A 609 18.02 -18.61 31.94
C GLY A 609 16.87 -19.56 31.59
N TRP A 610 16.58 -19.79 30.31
CA TRP A 610 15.54 -20.74 29.90
C TRP A 610 16.07 -22.18 29.85
N THR A 611 15.35 -23.10 30.50
CA THR A 611 15.56 -24.56 30.42
C THR A 611 14.22 -25.29 30.30
N ALA A 612 14.21 -26.48 29.72
CA ALA A 612 13.01 -27.27 29.54
C ALA A 612 12.60 -28.00 30.83
N THR A 613 11.45 -27.64 31.38
CA THR A 613 10.87 -28.23 32.61
C THR A 613 9.59 -29.00 32.32
N VAL A 614 9.11 -29.77 33.31
CA VAL A 614 7.79 -30.42 33.26
C VAL A 614 6.69 -29.38 33.05
N ASP A 615 6.76 -28.25 33.75
CA ASP A 615 5.71 -27.24 33.78
C ASP A 615 5.71 -26.31 32.55
N ASN A 616 6.86 -26.04 31.93
CA ASN A 616 6.96 -25.11 30.79
C ASN A 616 6.92 -25.78 29.41
N TYR A 617 7.31 -27.07 29.28
CA TYR A 617 7.40 -27.74 27.97
C TYR A 617 7.08 -29.24 28.06
N LEU A 618 7.78 -29.99 28.89
CA LEU A 618 7.83 -31.46 28.82
C LEU A 618 6.50 -32.14 29.21
N GLY A 619 5.73 -31.55 30.14
CA GLY A 619 4.38 -32.02 30.45
C GLY A 619 3.35 -31.74 29.35
N ARG A 620 3.62 -30.74 28.50
CA ARG A 620 2.67 -30.16 27.53
C ARG A 620 2.77 -30.76 26.13
N VAL A 621 3.90 -31.36 25.76
CA VAL A 621 4.12 -32.00 24.45
C VAL A 621 3.79 -33.51 24.45
N THR A 622 3.85 -34.17 23.29
CA THR A 622 3.62 -35.63 23.16
C THR A 622 4.84 -36.45 23.62
N LYS A 623 4.66 -37.75 23.92
CA LYS A 623 5.80 -38.64 24.25
C LYS A 623 6.87 -38.62 23.15
N ALA A 624 6.47 -38.64 21.88
CA ALA A 624 7.40 -38.57 20.74
C ALA A 624 8.24 -37.28 20.75
N ARG A 625 7.65 -36.12 21.07
CA ARG A 625 8.37 -34.85 21.20
C ARG A 625 9.32 -34.82 22.42
N ILE A 626 8.98 -35.48 23.53
CA ILE A 626 9.91 -35.64 24.68
C ILE A 626 11.11 -36.51 24.28
N LEU A 627 10.86 -37.64 23.63
CA LEU A 627 11.90 -38.56 23.16
C LEU A 627 12.83 -37.88 22.13
N SER A 628 12.26 -37.12 21.18
CA SER A 628 13.01 -36.34 20.20
C SER A 628 13.89 -35.26 20.85
N ALA A 629 13.39 -34.54 21.86
CA ALA A 629 14.19 -33.55 22.59
C ALA A 629 15.38 -34.19 23.32
N VAL A 630 15.17 -35.35 23.96
CA VAL A 630 16.23 -36.07 24.68
C VAL A 630 17.22 -36.75 23.72
N ASP A 631 16.77 -37.24 22.57
CA ASP A 631 17.63 -37.75 21.50
C ASP A 631 18.54 -36.65 20.94
N GLU A 632 17.99 -35.48 20.62
CA GLU A 632 18.76 -34.33 20.14
C GLU A 632 19.78 -33.83 21.19
N ALA A 633 19.42 -33.84 22.47
CA ALA A 633 20.24 -33.28 23.55
C ALA A 633 21.29 -34.25 24.13
N LYS A 634 20.98 -35.56 24.19
CA LYS A 634 21.78 -36.58 24.89
C LYS A 634 21.93 -37.91 24.10
N GLY A 635 21.35 -38.01 22.90
CA GLY A 635 21.49 -39.13 21.98
C GLY A 635 20.48 -40.28 22.18
N ALA A 636 20.30 -41.07 21.13
CA ALA A 636 19.27 -42.11 21.02
C ALA A 636 19.28 -43.14 22.16
N GLU A 637 20.44 -43.43 22.76
CA GLU A 637 20.52 -44.35 23.90
C GLU A 637 19.86 -43.77 25.16
N ALA A 638 19.88 -42.45 25.35
CA ALA A 638 19.18 -41.78 26.45
C ALA A 638 17.66 -41.78 26.19
N ALA A 639 17.23 -41.44 24.98
CA ALA A 639 15.81 -41.49 24.59
C ALA A 639 15.23 -42.92 24.69
N ALA A 640 15.97 -43.94 24.25
CA ALA A 640 15.53 -45.34 24.33
C ALA A 640 15.22 -45.78 25.78
N ARG A 641 15.97 -45.29 26.77
CA ARG A 641 15.72 -45.59 28.21
C ARG A 641 14.41 -44.99 28.73
N LEU A 642 13.91 -43.92 28.10
CA LEU A 642 12.65 -43.26 28.46
C LEU A 642 11.42 -43.90 27.80
N SER A 643 11.60 -44.59 26.66
CA SER A 643 10.51 -45.08 25.79
C SER A 643 9.40 -45.87 26.50
N GLY A 644 9.77 -46.70 27.49
CA GLY A 644 8.83 -47.52 28.27
C GLY A 644 8.10 -46.81 29.42
N LEU A 645 8.38 -45.53 29.69
CA LEU A 645 7.81 -44.79 30.82
C LEU A 645 6.41 -44.22 30.54
N LYS A 646 5.64 -43.97 31.61
CA LYS A 646 4.39 -43.21 31.52
C LYS A 646 4.70 -41.72 31.33
N LYS A 647 3.83 -40.96 30.66
CA LYS A 647 4.08 -39.55 30.30
C LYS A 647 4.59 -38.69 31.47
N PRO A 648 4.04 -38.75 32.71
CA PRO A 648 4.53 -37.93 33.82
C PRO A 648 5.94 -38.32 34.31
N GLU A 649 6.26 -39.62 34.29
CA GLU A 649 7.56 -40.16 34.67
C GLU A 649 8.62 -39.82 33.60
N MET A 650 8.24 -39.98 32.33
CA MET A 650 9.03 -39.62 31.15
C MET A 650 9.39 -38.12 31.14
N ALA A 651 8.43 -37.23 31.41
CA ALA A 651 8.67 -35.79 31.45
C ALA A 651 9.66 -35.39 32.56
N LYS A 652 9.54 -36.01 33.74
CA LYS A 652 10.41 -35.71 34.89
C LYS A 652 11.84 -36.25 34.72
N GLU A 653 12.00 -37.43 34.14
CA GLU A 653 13.35 -37.95 33.83
C GLU A 653 13.99 -37.18 32.67
N ALA A 654 13.20 -36.75 31.67
CA ALA A 654 13.66 -35.87 30.60
C ALA A 654 14.11 -34.49 31.12
N GLU A 655 13.41 -33.90 32.08
CA GLU A 655 13.82 -32.64 32.74
C GLU A 655 15.21 -32.77 33.37
N SER A 656 15.46 -33.85 34.11
CA SER A 656 16.78 -34.16 34.69
C SER A 656 17.89 -34.35 33.64
N LEU A 657 17.55 -34.93 32.48
CA LEU A 657 18.48 -35.10 31.37
C LEU A 657 18.74 -33.81 30.58
N LEU A 658 17.78 -32.90 30.51
CA LEU A 658 17.85 -31.67 29.71
C LEU A 658 18.41 -30.47 30.47
N ALA A 659 18.36 -30.45 31.81
CA ALA A 659 18.80 -29.32 32.64
C ALA A 659 20.16 -28.70 32.25
N ASP A 660 21.20 -29.53 32.10
CA ASP A 660 22.56 -29.12 31.70
C ASP A 660 22.89 -29.52 30.25
N SER A 661 21.91 -29.45 29.34
CA SER A 661 22.13 -29.82 27.92
C SER A 661 22.33 -28.63 26.98
N GLY A 662 21.89 -27.43 27.38
CA GLY A 662 21.76 -26.29 26.47
C GLY A 662 20.68 -26.47 25.40
N TRP A 663 19.83 -27.50 25.51
CA TRP A 663 18.75 -27.77 24.57
C TRP A 663 17.63 -26.71 24.68
N LEU A 664 17.16 -26.26 23.52
CA LEU A 664 16.09 -25.26 23.38
C LEU A 664 14.96 -25.81 22.52
N ALA A 665 13.71 -25.50 22.87
CA ALA A 665 12.57 -25.74 22.00
C ALA A 665 12.69 -24.93 20.69
N GLU A 666 12.18 -25.46 19.58
CA GLU A 666 12.31 -24.88 18.23
C GLU A 666 11.97 -23.37 18.16
N PRO A 667 10.84 -22.87 18.70
CA PRO A 667 10.51 -21.42 18.67
C PRO A 667 11.47 -20.51 19.46
N LEU A 668 12.34 -21.07 20.31
CA LEU A 668 13.34 -20.31 21.06
C LEU A 668 14.67 -20.17 20.31
N ARG A 669 14.89 -20.97 19.26
CA ARG A 669 16.17 -21.02 18.55
C ARG A 669 16.35 -19.79 17.64
N THR A 670 17.61 -19.41 17.45
CA THR A 670 18.00 -18.47 16.39
C THR A 670 18.66 -19.29 15.28
N PRO A 671 18.03 -19.51 14.12
CA PRO A 671 18.63 -20.26 13.03
C PRO A 671 19.97 -19.68 12.61
N ALA A 672 20.97 -20.55 12.49
CA ALA A 672 22.21 -20.22 11.81
C ALA A 672 21.93 -19.92 10.34
N LEU A 673 22.63 -18.95 9.77
CA LEU A 673 22.68 -18.83 8.31
C LEU A 673 23.51 -19.99 7.78
N GLU A 674 23.01 -20.71 6.77
CA GLU A 674 23.86 -21.62 6.01
C GLU A 674 25.03 -20.80 5.45
N ALA A 675 26.25 -21.31 5.61
CA ALA A 675 27.44 -20.65 5.09
C ALA A 675 27.38 -20.66 3.57
N VAL A 676 26.93 -19.55 2.99
CA VAL A 676 27.06 -19.28 1.55
C VAL A 676 28.55 -19.41 1.22
N GLU A 677 28.92 -20.34 0.34
CA GLU A 677 30.29 -20.43 -0.16
C GLU A 677 30.70 -19.05 -0.69
N GLU A 678 31.78 -18.49 -0.14
CA GLU A 678 32.22 -17.13 -0.48
C GLU A 678 32.39 -17.02 -2.00
N PRO A 679 31.68 -16.10 -2.68
CA PRO A 679 31.93 -15.86 -4.09
C PRO A 679 33.37 -15.38 -4.23
N ALA A 680 34.15 -16.11 -5.03
CA ALA A 680 35.60 -15.93 -5.12
C ALA A 680 36.00 -14.46 -5.25
N ALA A 681 36.89 -14.01 -4.36
CA ALA A 681 37.30 -12.62 -4.25
C ALA A 681 37.73 -12.05 -5.61
N ILE A 682 37.09 -10.97 -6.02
CA ILE A 682 37.55 -10.14 -7.13
C ILE A 682 38.61 -9.21 -6.56
N ASP A 683 39.89 -9.51 -6.82
CA ASP A 683 41.01 -8.63 -6.47
C ASP A 683 40.79 -7.24 -7.08
N GLY A 684 40.61 -6.25 -6.20
CA GLY A 684 40.39 -4.85 -6.55
C GLY A 684 40.90 -3.95 -5.44
N GLU A 685 42.24 -3.79 -5.36
CA GLU A 685 42.87 -2.85 -4.43
C GLU A 685 42.35 -1.42 -4.65
N LEU A 686 41.64 -0.89 -3.66
CA LEU A 686 41.47 0.55 -3.46
C LEU A 686 41.95 0.89 -2.05
N VAL A 687 43.27 1.07 -1.95
CA VAL A 687 43.92 1.60 -0.75
C VAL A 687 43.54 3.07 -0.60
N VAL A 688 42.90 3.40 0.52
CA VAL A 688 42.74 4.79 0.99
C VAL A 688 43.52 4.91 2.29
N GLU A 689 44.69 5.55 2.24
CA GLU A 689 45.45 5.90 3.45
C GLU A 689 44.81 7.10 4.16
N PRO A 690 44.87 7.17 5.51
CA PRO A 690 44.29 8.27 6.27
C PRO A 690 45.30 9.42 6.45
N GLU A 691 44.99 10.62 5.93
CA GLU A 691 45.78 11.82 6.24
C GLU A 691 45.35 12.46 7.57
N ALA A 692 46.35 12.77 8.39
CA ALA A 692 46.18 13.36 9.71
C ALA A 692 46.20 14.90 9.66
N ALA A 693 45.53 15.53 10.62
CA ALA A 693 45.52 16.99 10.75
C ALA A 693 46.91 17.57 11.10
N GLN A 694 47.29 18.65 10.43
CA GLN A 694 48.26 19.62 10.96
C GLN A 694 48.04 21.03 10.41
N GLU A 695 48.29 22.01 11.27
CA GLU A 695 48.11 23.44 11.04
C GLU A 695 49.26 24.02 10.19
N HIS A 696 48.99 24.92 9.23
CA HIS A 696 49.80 26.15 9.09
C HIS A 696 49.17 27.23 8.19
N ASP A 697 48.87 28.38 8.81
CA ASP A 697 49.17 29.76 8.42
C ASP A 697 49.58 30.13 6.97
N GLY A 698 48.81 31.04 6.35
CA GLY A 698 49.36 32.27 5.76
C GLY A 698 49.64 32.37 4.24
N LEU A 699 49.27 33.55 3.69
CA LEU A 699 49.69 34.17 2.40
C LEU A 699 49.07 33.55 1.12
N GLU A 700 48.18 34.25 0.41
CA GLU A 700 48.33 35.46 -0.45
C GLU A 700 48.69 35.13 -1.91
N ASP A 701 48.01 35.85 -2.83
CA ASP A 701 48.29 35.99 -4.28
C ASP A 701 48.19 34.73 -5.17
N GLU A 702 47.88 34.81 -6.47
CA GLU A 702 47.12 35.75 -7.32
C GLU A 702 46.86 35.00 -8.65
N GLU A 703 45.80 35.35 -9.40
CA GLU A 703 45.69 35.10 -10.85
C GLU A 703 45.77 33.64 -11.40
N SER A 704 45.35 33.31 -12.62
CA SER A 704 44.26 33.78 -13.49
C SER A 704 44.08 32.78 -14.64
N LEU A 705 42.93 32.80 -15.33
CA LEU A 705 42.71 32.23 -16.69
C LEU A 705 42.81 30.68 -16.83
N ALA A 706 42.27 30.01 -17.86
CA ALA A 706 41.09 30.25 -18.70
C ALA A 706 40.80 29.03 -19.62
N ILE A 707 39.50 28.75 -19.85
CA ILE A 707 38.90 28.31 -21.14
C ILE A 707 39.28 26.92 -21.75
N ALA A 708 38.22 26.20 -22.16
CA ALA A 708 38.14 25.13 -23.19
C ALA A 708 38.76 23.74 -22.86
N ALA A 709 38.22 22.63 -23.38
CA ALA A 709 36.90 22.33 -23.98
C ALA A 709 36.75 20.80 -24.14
N GLU A 710 35.52 20.30 -24.10
CA GLU A 710 34.88 19.48 -25.17
C GLU A 710 33.36 19.39 -24.95
#